data_AF-A0A366CX99-F1
#
_entry.id   AF-A0A366CX99-F1
#
_cell.length_a   1.000
_cell.length_b   1.000
_cell.length_c   1.000
_cell.angle_alpha   90.00
_cell.angle_beta   90.00
_cell.angle_gamma   90.00
#
_symmetry.space_group_name_H-M   'P 1'
#
loop_
_entity.id
_entity.type
_entity.pdbx_description
1 polymer ?
#
loop_
_entity_poly.entity_id
_entity_poly.type
_entity_poly.pdbx_seq_one_letter_code
_entity_poly.pdbx_strand_id
1 'polypeptide(L)'
;MESHQKKISRVRSPRVHITYDVEIGDAIVQRELPLIVGVLADLSGSPVEPLPLVKEREFVQIDRDNFDDIMKGCLVRLAYVVPNVIEEEAERLNVELFFNSMADFEPISLVKQLTVTNILYESRNRIRDMMAKLDGNDPLDDILTEILADQAIQQELIDLFGSDASTWSSVAPSELVTRMLGEGQMALDESQVPYALELIGEFAASILQNVPDNPGRFAGDRMTDKIALIDTQLTNQINHVMHASEFQALEATWRGLNFLVMNTETGSSLKIRLLNISKKDLLKDLQKAVEFDQSALFKKVYEEEFGTHGGDPYSFLVGDYEFGRHPEDIELLEKLSGVAASAHAPFISAAYAKLFDMEDFFSLSQPRDLTKIFESAELIKWRSFRESDDAKYVSLTLPKVLLRLPYGPETVVAEGFDFVEDVDGSDAKKYLWGNPAFILSQRVTNAFAKHGWLAAIRGVEGGGLVEGLPAHTFKTPSGDVKLTCPTQVQITDRREKELNDLGFMAILHRKGSDKAAFFGGQTTGQPQKYNTDAANANARISTMLPYVLNASRFAHYIKVIMRDKVGSFATRDSVSDYLNNWISNYVLVDDSAPQEMKASYPLRESRIDVFDVPGKPGSYRSVVFLRPHFQLEELTASIRLVAELP
;
A
#
# COMPACT_ATOMS: atom_id res chain seq x y z
N MET A 1 -36.14 -1.12 -34.13
CA MET A 1 -35.47 0.16 -33.78
C MET A 1 -35.22 0.14 -32.29
N GLU A 2 -33.98 -0.06 -31.88
CA GLU A 2 -33.61 0.01 -30.45
C GLU A 2 -33.77 1.44 -29.93
N SER A 3 -34.35 1.57 -28.73
CA SER A 3 -34.54 2.85 -28.03
C SER A 3 -33.21 3.58 -27.87
N HIS A 4 -33.20 4.89 -28.11
CA HIS A 4 -32.07 5.79 -27.91
C HIS A 4 -31.45 5.66 -26.49
N GLN A 5 -32.24 5.27 -25.48
CA GLN A 5 -31.76 5.00 -24.11
C GLN A 5 -30.79 3.80 -24.03
N LYS A 6 -30.95 2.74 -24.84
CA LYS A 6 -30.03 1.59 -24.88
C LYS A 6 -28.72 1.89 -25.62
N LYS A 7 -28.70 2.91 -26.49
CA LYS A 7 -27.45 3.39 -27.12
C LYS A 7 -26.63 4.24 -26.16
N ILE A 8 -27.27 5.03 -25.29
CA ILE A 8 -26.61 5.89 -24.30
C ILE A 8 -25.93 5.04 -23.20
N SER A 9 -26.44 3.87 -22.83
CA SER A 9 -25.77 2.98 -21.87
C SER A 9 -24.56 2.22 -22.44
N ARG A 10 -24.37 2.21 -23.77
CA ARG A 10 -23.26 1.53 -24.45
C ARG A 10 -22.10 2.47 -24.78
N VAL A 11 -22.37 3.76 -24.81
CA VAL A 11 -21.37 4.84 -24.89
C VAL A 11 -21.11 5.27 -23.45
N ARG A 12 -19.86 5.25 -22.97
CA ARG A 12 -19.53 5.78 -21.63
C ARG A 12 -20.24 7.14 -21.47
N SER A 13 -21.11 7.26 -20.46
CA SER A 13 -21.79 8.53 -20.14
C SER A 13 -20.74 9.64 -20.10
N PRO A 14 -20.99 10.81 -20.72
CA PRO A 14 -20.02 11.90 -20.76
C PRO A 14 -19.65 12.29 -19.32
N ARG A 15 -18.34 12.24 -19.02
CA ARG A 15 -17.79 12.63 -17.72
C ARG A 15 -18.11 14.10 -17.45
N VAL A 16 -18.63 14.40 -16.27
CA VAL A 16 -18.88 15.78 -15.83
C VAL A 16 -17.67 16.21 -15.01
N HIS A 17 -16.72 16.84 -15.67
CA HIS A 17 -15.59 17.47 -14.98
C HIS A 17 -16.03 18.82 -14.45
N ILE A 18 -15.53 19.18 -13.28
CA ILE A 18 -15.67 20.53 -12.78
C ILE A 18 -14.67 21.42 -13.51
N THR A 19 -15.18 22.42 -14.21
CA THR A 19 -14.39 23.38 -14.98
C THR A 19 -14.64 24.79 -14.52
N TYR A 20 -13.71 25.68 -14.84
CA TYR A 20 -13.92 27.11 -14.73
C TYR A 20 -13.41 27.83 -15.98
N ASP A 21 -14.01 28.99 -16.22
CA ASP A 21 -13.78 29.77 -17.42
C ASP A 21 -12.66 30.79 -17.18
N VAL A 22 -11.63 30.75 -18.04
CA VAL A 22 -10.59 31.78 -18.13
C VAL A 22 -10.84 32.61 -19.38
N GLU A 23 -11.09 33.90 -19.21
CA GLU A 23 -11.30 34.84 -20.31
C GLU A 23 -9.95 35.22 -20.95
N ILE A 24 -9.74 34.90 -22.23
CA ILE A 24 -8.58 35.33 -23.03
C ILE A 24 -9.08 36.06 -24.27
N GLY A 25 -9.14 37.40 -24.21
CA GLY A 25 -9.70 38.22 -25.30
C GLY A 25 -11.19 37.94 -25.51
N ASP A 26 -11.59 37.53 -26.72
CA ASP A 26 -12.98 37.20 -27.08
C ASP A 26 -13.33 35.70 -26.88
N ALA A 27 -12.42 34.88 -26.35
CA ALA A 27 -12.60 33.43 -26.18
C ALA A 27 -12.54 32.99 -24.70
N ILE A 28 -13.37 32.00 -24.35
CA ILE A 28 -13.42 31.37 -23.04
C ILE A 28 -12.68 30.03 -23.09
N VAL A 29 -11.63 29.87 -22.29
CA VAL A 29 -10.93 28.59 -22.12
C VAL A 29 -11.43 27.91 -20.84
N GLN A 30 -12.04 26.73 -20.97
CA GLN A 30 -12.40 25.90 -19.82
C GLN A 30 -11.14 25.23 -19.26
N ARG A 31 -10.86 25.48 -17.97
CA ARG A 31 -9.78 24.83 -17.22
C ARG A 31 -10.33 23.89 -16.16
N GLU A 32 -9.66 22.77 -15.97
CA GLU A 32 -9.92 21.78 -14.93
C GLU A 32 -8.71 21.73 -13.99
N LEU A 33 -8.95 21.77 -12.67
CA LEU A 33 -7.92 21.50 -11.67
C LEU A 33 -7.64 20.00 -11.62
N PRO A 34 -6.39 19.55 -11.60
CA PRO A 34 -6.11 18.13 -11.42
C PRO A 34 -6.53 17.65 -10.02
N LEU A 35 -6.84 16.36 -9.89
CA LEU A 35 -6.89 15.67 -8.61
C LEU A 35 -5.46 15.32 -8.20
N ILE A 36 -4.94 16.00 -7.17
CA ILE A 36 -3.61 15.71 -6.63
C ILE A 36 -3.74 14.97 -5.31
N VAL A 37 -3.16 13.78 -5.24
CA VAL A 37 -3.04 12.97 -4.02
C VAL A 37 -1.65 13.18 -3.43
N GLY A 38 -1.58 13.74 -2.22
CA GLY A 38 -0.31 13.85 -1.49
C GLY A 38 -0.10 12.64 -0.58
N VAL A 39 0.98 11.89 -0.75
CA VAL A 39 1.29 10.70 0.05
C VAL A 39 2.47 11.01 0.97
N LEU A 40 2.29 10.78 2.26
CA LEU A 40 3.29 10.94 3.32
C LEU A 40 3.65 9.54 3.83
N ALA A 41 4.89 9.10 3.62
CA ALA A 41 5.33 7.76 4.01
C ALA A 41 6.82 7.72 4.32
N ASP A 42 7.24 6.76 5.15
CA ASP A 42 8.65 6.47 5.39
C ASP A 42 9.16 5.52 4.29
N LEU A 43 9.86 6.07 3.30
CA LEU A 43 10.22 5.34 2.08
C LEU A 43 11.65 4.81 2.08
N SER A 44 12.53 5.33 2.95
CA SER A 44 13.97 5.02 2.91
C SER A 44 14.41 3.93 3.89
N GLY A 45 13.60 3.62 4.92
CA GLY A 45 13.96 2.65 5.95
C GLY A 45 15.14 3.13 6.81
N SER A 46 16.27 2.45 6.71
CA SER A 46 17.53 2.75 7.42
C SER A 46 18.59 3.27 6.46
N PRO A 47 18.47 4.52 5.94
CA PRO A 47 19.40 5.05 4.96
C PRO A 47 20.82 5.19 5.54
N VAL A 48 21.84 5.04 4.69
CA VAL A 48 23.25 5.17 5.08
C VAL A 48 23.55 6.60 5.53
N GLU A 49 23.09 7.57 4.73
CA GLU A 49 23.18 8.99 5.05
C GLU A 49 21.86 9.48 5.64
N PRO A 50 21.88 10.33 6.67
CA PRO A 50 20.66 10.93 7.20
C PRO A 50 19.91 11.70 6.11
N LEU A 51 18.58 11.54 6.07
CA LEU A 51 17.75 12.28 5.14
C LEU A 51 17.89 13.80 5.35
N PRO A 52 17.74 14.61 4.28
CA PRO A 52 17.72 16.07 4.39
C PRO A 52 16.68 16.56 5.41
N LEU A 53 16.82 17.81 5.86
CA LEU A 53 15.84 18.40 6.76
C LEU A 53 14.47 18.46 6.07
N VAL A 54 13.37 18.31 6.82
CA VAL A 54 12.00 18.27 6.26
C VAL A 54 11.70 19.46 5.33
N LYS A 55 12.19 20.65 5.67
CA LYS A 55 12.07 21.87 4.86
C LYS A 55 12.75 21.81 3.48
N GLU A 56 13.73 20.93 3.29
CA GLU A 56 14.50 20.74 2.05
C GLU A 56 13.99 19.55 1.22
N ARG A 57 13.08 18.74 1.75
CA ARG A 57 12.47 17.61 1.03
C ARG A 57 11.35 18.13 0.15
N GLU A 58 11.23 17.62 -1.08
CA GLU A 58 10.17 18.04 -2.00
C GLU A 58 9.17 16.92 -2.28
N PHE A 59 7.95 17.34 -2.64
CA PHE A 59 6.96 16.41 -3.17
C PHE A 59 7.36 15.99 -4.59
N VAL A 60 7.54 14.68 -4.79
CA VAL A 60 7.92 14.13 -6.09
C VAL A 60 6.73 13.42 -6.72
N GLN A 61 6.43 13.73 -7.98
CA GLN A 61 5.35 13.06 -8.70
C GLN A 61 5.73 11.61 -9.01
N ILE A 62 4.80 10.68 -8.74
CA ILE A 62 4.94 9.26 -9.05
C ILE A 62 3.80 8.79 -9.95
N ASP A 63 4.12 7.93 -10.90
CA ASP A 63 3.20 7.18 -11.75
C ASP A 63 3.76 5.78 -12.02
N ARG A 64 3.15 5.05 -12.97
CA ARG A 64 3.54 3.68 -13.29
C ARG A 64 4.87 3.59 -14.04
N ASP A 65 5.25 4.65 -14.75
CA ASP A 65 6.41 4.67 -15.63
C ASP A 65 7.68 5.03 -14.85
N ASN A 66 7.57 5.87 -13.83
CA ASN A 66 8.71 6.30 -13.02
C ASN A 66 8.82 5.63 -11.64
N PHE A 67 7.99 4.63 -11.32
CA PHE A 67 7.90 4.03 -9.98
C PHE A 67 9.26 3.56 -9.44
N ASP A 68 10.00 2.77 -10.23
CA ASP A 68 11.30 2.22 -9.82
C ASP A 68 12.39 3.31 -9.76
N ASP A 69 12.30 4.36 -10.60
CA ASP A 69 13.22 5.49 -10.55
C ASP A 69 13.04 6.31 -9.27
N ILE A 70 11.80 6.47 -8.80
CA ILE A 70 11.50 7.08 -7.50
C ILE A 70 12.02 6.22 -6.35
N MET A 71 11.86 4.90 -6.43
CA MET A 71 12.41 3.97 -5.44
C MET A 71 13.94 4.11 -5.35
N LYS A 72 14.65 4.07 -6.48
CA LYS A 72 16.10 4.31 -6.54
C LYS A 72 16.48 5.65 -5.92
N GLY A 73 15.73 6.71 -6.24
CA GLY A 73 15.95 8.06 -5.70
C GLY A 73 15.77 8.16 -4.18
N CYS A 74 14.97 7.27 -3.57
CA CYS A 74 14.80 7.20 -2.13
C CYS A 74 15.95 6.49 -1.40
N LEU A 75 16.89 5.88 -2.14
CA LEU A 75 18.04 5.13 -1.60
C LEU A 75 17.61 4.14 -0.52
N VAL A 76 16.61 3.33 -0.85
CA VAL A 76 15.94 2.44 0.10
C VAL A 76 16.91 1.40 0.62
N ARG A 77 17.08 1.37 1.95
CA ARG A 77 17.98 0.44 2.63
C ARG A 77 17.34 -0.11 3.89
N LEU A 78 17.60 -1.37 4.19
CA LEU A 78 17.37 -1.96 5.50
C LEU A 78 18.66 -2.50 6.09
N ALA A 79 18.81 -2.32 7.39
CA ALA A 79 19.88 -2.93 8.18
C ALA A 79 19.32 -3.40 9.51
N TYR A 80 19.36 -4.71 9.75
CA TYR A 80 18.82 -5.36 10.94
C TYR A 80 19.52 -6.71 11.19
N VAL A 81 19.19 -7.37 12.30
CA VAL A 81 19.82 -8.63 12.72
C VAL A 81 18.78 -9.73 12.80
N VAL A 82 19.06 -10.88 12.18
CA VAL A 82 18.19 -12.07 12.21
C VAL A 82 18.95 -13.27 12.77
N PRO A 83 18.24 -14.33 13.21
CA PRO A 83 18.87 -15.62 13.47
C PRO A 83 19.61 -16.14 12.23
N ASN A 84 20.81 -16.67 12.43
CA ASN A 84 21.54 -17.37 11.38
C ASN A 84 21.28 -18.88 11.54
N VAL A 85 20.77 -19.51 10.48
CA VAL A 85 20.48 -20.94 10.45
C VAL A 85 21.34 -21.68 9.42
N ILE A 86 22.32 -20.98 8.82
CA ILE A 86 23.24 -21.52 7.83
C ILE A 86 24.60 -21.84 8.45
N GLU A 87 25.17 -20.90 9.20
CA GLU A 87 26.50 -21.07 9.81
C GLU A 87 26.35 -21.44 11.29
N GLU A 88 26.89 -22.58 11.71
CA GLU A 88 26.79 -23.06 13.10
C GLU A 88 27.60 -22.21 14.09
N GLU A 89 28.65 -21.52 13.63
CA GLU A 89 29.56 -20.74 14.48
C GLU A 89 29.00 -19.36 14.89
N ALA A 90 28.03 -18.83 14.15
CA ALA A 90 27.49 -17.49 14.35
C ALA A 90 25.98 -17.56 14.54
N GLU A 91 25.45 -17.35 15.76
CA GLU A 91 24.01 -17.42 16.03
C GLU A 91 23.17 -16.32 15.35
N ARG A 92 23.81 -15.24 14.87
CA ARG A 92 23.15 -14.03 14.35
C ARG A 92 23.77 -13.60 13.03
N LEU A 93 22.91 -13.24 12.07
CA LEU A 93 23.28 -12.71 10.77
C LEU A 93 22.91 -11.23 10.68
N ASN A 94 23.89 -10.38 10.34
CA ASN A 94 23.63 -8.99 9.98
C ASN A 94 23.10 -8.94 8.55
N VAL A 95 21.88 -8.43 8.40
CA VAL A 95 21.20 -8.30 7.12
C VAL A 95 21.31 -6.85 6.68
N GLU A 96 21.89 -6.63 5.52
CA GLU A 96 21.92 -5.34 4.84
C GLU A 96 21.33 -5.52 3.44
N LEU A 97 20.22 -4.83 3.17
CA LEU A 97 19.45 -4.96 1.93
C LEU A 97 19.25 -3.59 1.30
N PHE A 98 19.33 -3.54 -0.02
CA PHE A 98 19.13 -2.37 -0.85
C PHE A 98 18.02 -2.65 -1.87
N PHE A 99 17.12 -1.68 -2.05
CA PHE A 99 15.97 -1.84 -2.94
C PHE A 99 15.95 -0.71 -3.98
N ASN A 100 16.02 -1.09 -5.24
CA ASN A 100 15.97 -0.22 -6.41
C ASN A 100 14.72 -0.46 -7.27
N SER A 101 14.03 -1.58 -7.07
CA SER A 101 12.79 -1.94 -7.75
C SER A 101 11.94 -2.86 -6.89
N MET A 102 10.68 -3.07 -7.27
CA MET A 102 9.81 -4.05 -6.60
C MET A 102 10.35 -5.48 -6.66
N ALA A 103 11.15 -5.82 -7.67
CA ALA A 103 11.77 -7.15 -7.82
C ALA A 103 12.84 -7.42 -6.75
N ASP A 104 13.38 -6.39 -6.10
CA ASP A 104 14.37 -6.56 -5.02
C ASP A 104 13.75 -7.12 -3.74
N PHE A 105 12.41 -7.08 -3.61
CA PHE A 105 11.66 -7.75 -2.52
C PHE A 105 11.40 -9.23 -2.77
N GLU A 106 11.78 -9.78 -3.93
CA GLU A 106 11.60 -11.19 -4.25
C GLU A 106 12.66 -12.07 -3.57
N PRO A 107 12.32 -13.32 -3.19
CA PRO A 107 13.22 -14.20 -2.45
C PRO A 107 14.60 -14.36 -3.09
N ILE A 108 14.67 -14.48 -4.42
CA ILE A 108 15.94 -14.62 -5.14
C ILE A 108 16.85 -13.39 -5.04
N SER A 109 16.25 -12.20 -5.05
CA SER A 109 17.00 -10.94 -4.88
C SER A 109 17.56 -10.86 -3.47
N LEU A 110 16.80 -11.27 -2.46
CA LEU A 110 17.27 -11.33 -1.06
C LEU A 110 18.43 -12.32 -0.89
N VAL A 111 18.32 -13.50 -1.51
CA VAL A 111 19.39 -14.52 -1.51
C VAL A 111 20.69 -13.96 -2.08
N LYS A 112 20.62 -13.22 -3.19
CA LYS A 112 21.79 -12.68 -3.89
C LYS A 112 22.46 -11.51 -3.15
N GLN A 113 21.69 -10.72 -2.40
CA GLN A 113 22.22 -9.57 -1.67
C GLN A 113 23.00 -9.97 -0.41
N LEU A 114 22.65 -11.10 0.22
CA LEU A 114 23.31 -11.56 1.43
C LEU A 114 24.44 -12.55 1.08
N THR A 115 25.67 -12.24 1.50
CA THR A 115 26.87 -13.02 1.14
C THR A 115 26.73 -14.51 1.46
N VAL A 116 26.26 -14.85 2.66
CA VAL A 116 26.15 -16.24 3.14
C VAL A 116 25.17 -17.05 2.28
N THR A 117 23.99 -16.50 1.99
CA THR A 117 22.99 -17.18 1.14
C THR A 117 23.39 -17.19 -0.32
N ASN A 118 24.09 -16.15 -0.81
CA ASN A 118 24.55 -16.09 -2.19
C ASN A 118 25.60 -17.17 -2.48
N ILE A 119 26.52 -17.42 -1.54
CA ILE A 119 27.52 -18.50 -1.66
C ILE A 119 26.82 -19.86 -1.79
N LEU A 120 25.82 -20.14 -0.95
CA LEU A 120 25.02 -21.36 -1.05
C LEU A 120 24.26 -21.46 -2.37
N TYR A 121 23.66 -20.36 -2.83
CA TYR A 121 22.93 -20.34 -4.08
C TYR A 121 23.84 -20.60 -5.30
N GLU A 122 25.06 -20.04 -5.32
CA GLU A 122 26.03 -20.31 -6.37
C GLU A 122 26.56 -21.75 -6.32
N SER A 123 26.76 -22.31 -5.12
CA SER A 123 27.05 -23.75 -4.93
C SER A 123 25.93 -24.61 -5.54
N ARG A 124 24.68 -24.28 -5.24
CA ARG A 124 23.49 -24.95 -5.79
C ARG A 124 23.41 -24.84 -7.33
N ASN A 125 23.76 -23.69 -7.92
CA ASN A 125 23.82 -23.53 -9.37
C ASN A 125 24.91 -24.40 -10.00
N ARG A 126 26.12 -24.45 -9.42
CA ARG A 126 27.19 -25.32 -9.88
C ARG A 126 26.78 -26.80 -9.84
N ILE A 127 26.13 -27.26 -8.77
CA ILE A 127 25.63 -28.64 -8.68
C ILE A 127 24.58 -28.90 -9.76
N ARG A 128 23.64 -27.98 -9.97
CA ARG A 128 22.62 -28.09 -11.03
C ARG A 128 23.25 -28.16 -12.42
N ASP A 129 24.26 -27.35 -12.69
CA ASP A 129 24.92 -27.30 -13.99
C ASP A 129 25.79 -28.56 -14.22
N MET A 130 26.39 -29.12 -13.17
CA MET A 130 27.02 -30.45 -13.19
C MET A 130 26.00 -31.55 -13.49
N MET A 131 24.81 -31.51 -12.88
CA MET A 131 23.73 -32.46 -13.20
C MET A 131 23.28 -32.34 -14.65
N ALA A 132 23.16 -31.12 -15.19
CA ALA A 132 22.81 -30.91 -16.59
C ALA A 132 23.88 -31.46 -17.55
N LYS A 133 25.15 -31.49 -17.15
CA LYS A 133 26.25 -32.12 -17.90
C LYS A 133 26.26 -33.65 -17.81
N LEU A 134 25.75 -34.19 -16.70
CA LEU A 134 25.60 -35.62 -16.48
C LEU A 134 24.41 -36.21 -17.26
N ASP A 135 23.34 -35.43 -17.46
CA ASP A 135 22.13 -35.89 -18.14
C ASP A 135 22.41 -36.37 -19.57
N GLY A 136 22.25 -37.67 -19.81
CA GLY A 136 22.53 -38.32 -21.08
C GLY A 136 24.02 -38.53 -21.40
N ASN A 137 24.93 -38.37 -20.43
CA ASN A 137 26.37 -38.51 -20.58
C ASN A 137 26.90 -39.76 -19.84
N ASP A 138 26.70 -40.93 -20.45
CA ASP A 138 27.12 -42.22 -19.88
C ASP A 138 28.63 -42.27 -19.49
N PRO A 139 29.57 -41.74 -20.31
CA PRO A 139 30.99 -41.72 -19.93
C PRO A 139 31.27 -40.95 -18.63
N LEU A 140 30.60 -39.81 -18.42
CA LEU A 140 30.76 -39.04 -17.19
C LEU A 140 30.14 -39.75 -15.99
N ASP A 141 28.99 -40.41 -16.17
CA ASP A 141 28.33 -41.18 -15.11
C ASP A 141 29.16 -42.39 -14.67
N ASP A 142 29.80 -43.08 -15.61
CA ASP A 142 30.73 -44.18 -15.31
C ASP A 142 31.92 -43.70 -14.46
N ILE A 143 32.53 -42.56 -14.82
CA ILE A 143 33.65 -41.97 -14.08
C ILE A 143 33.20 -41.52 -12.67
N LEU A 144 32.04 -40.87 -12.55
CA LEU A 144 31.50 -40.47 -11.25
C LEU A 144 31.17 -41.70 -10.39
N THR A 145 30.67 -42.78 -10.98
CA THR A 145 30.39 -44.04 -10.28
C THR A 145 31.69 -44.69 -9.78
N GLU A 146 32.76 -44.66 -10.57
CA GLU A 146 34.11 -45.09 -10.16
C GLU A 146 34.58 -44.29 -8.93
N ILE A 147 34.47 -42.96 -8.98
CA ILE A 147 34.84 -42.07 -7.88
C ILE A 147 34.02 -42.36 -6.62
N LEU A 148 32.70 -42.52 -6.75
CA LEU A 148 31.83 -42.78 -5.61
C LEU A 148 32.08 -44.15 -4.95
N ALA A 149 32.68 -45.10 -5.66
CA ALA A 149 33.01 -46.43 -5.15
C ALA A 149 34.36 -46.50 -4.41
N ASP A 150 35.31 -45.60 -4.70
CA ASP A 150 36.67 -45.64 -4.17
C ASP A 150 36.99 -44.43 -3.26
N GLN A 151 37.23 -44.71 -1.98
CA GLN A 151 37.52 -43.68 -0.97
C GLN A 151 38.88 -42.98 -1.18
N ALA A 152 39.86 -43.64 -1.80
CA ALA A 152 41.15 -43.03 -2.10
C ALA A 152 41.02 -41.98 -3.22
N ILE A 153 40.23 -42.29 -4.24
CA ILE A 153 39.94 -41.36 -5.36
C ILE A 153 39.15 -40.15 -4.84
N GLN A 154 38.20 -40.37 -3.92
CA GLN A 154 37.47 -39.28 -3.28
C GLN A 154 38.40 -38.33 -2.54
N GLN A 155 39.32 -38.87 -1.73
CA GLN A 155 40.27 -38.05 -0.98
C GLN A 155 41.23 -37.29 -1.90
N GLU A 156 41.68 -37.90 -3.00
CA GLU A 156 42.50 -37.22 -4.02
C GLU A 156 41.78 -35.98 -4.57
N LEU A 157 40.49 -36.10 -4.94
CA LEU A 157 39.69 -34.98 -5.44
C LEU A 157 39.44 -33.91 -4.37
N ILE A 158 39.13 -34.33 -3.14
CA ILE A 158 38.92 -33.40 -2.02
C ILE A 158 40.20 -32.60 -1.73
N ASP A 159 41.36 -33.26 -1.69
CA ASP A 159 42.64 -32.61 -1.41
C ASP A 159 43.08 -31.70 -2.56
N LEU A 160 42.76 -32.07 -3.81
CA LEU A 160 43.10 -31.31 -5.00
C LEU A 160 42.35 -29.96 -5.08
N PHE A 161 41.06 -29.95 -4.75
CA PHE A 161 40.22 -28.76 -4.83
C PHE A 161 40.12 -28.00 -3.49
N GLY A 162 40.25 -28.68 -2.35
CA GLY A 162 40.12 -28.07 -1.03
C GLY A 162 38.74 -27.42 -0.79
N SER A 163 38.63 -26.59 0.24
CA SER A 163 37.38 -25.93 0.65
C SER A 163 37.18 -24.51 0.10
N ASP A 164 38.20 -23.91 -0.53
CA ASP A 164 38.12 -22.53 -1.04
C ASP A 164 37.74 -22.51 -2.53
N ALA A 165 36.46 -22.23 -2.79
CA ALA A 165 35.90 -22.17 -4.13
C ALA A 165 36.57 -21.15 -5.07
N SER A 166 37.21 -20.11 -4.54
CA SER A 166 37.88 -19.09 -5.36
C SER A 166 39.12 -19.60 -6.10
N THR A 167 39.62 -20.77 -5.72
CA THR A 167 40.85 -21.36 -6.28
C THR A 167 40.59 -22.41 -7.36
N TRP A 168 39.39 -22.99 -7.39
CA TRP A 168 39.06 -24.17 -8.20
C TRP A 168 39.29 -23.99 -9.69
N SER A 169 38.98 -22.82 -10.23
CA SER A 169 39.13 -22.51 -11.66
C SER A 169 40.58 -22.53 -12.17
N SER A 170 41.55 -22.55 -11.26
CA SER A 170 43.00 -22.48 -11.55
C SER A 170 43.78 -23.73 -11.13
N VAL A 171 43.08 -24.75 -10.63
CA VAL A 171 43.68 -26.01 -10.19
C VAL A 171 44.31 -26.74 -11.36
N ALA A 172 45.55 -27.20 -11.19
CA ALA A 172 46.23 -28.01 -12.20
C ALA A 172 45.52 -29.38 -12.33
N PRO A 173 45.00 -29.75 -13.51
CA PRO A 173 44.23 -30.98 -13.66
C PRO A 173 45.07 -32.22 -13.34
N SER A 174 44.59 -33.07 -12.42
CA SER A 174 45.16 -34.41 -12.24
C SER A 174 44.78 -35.32 -13.41
N GLU A 175 45.34 -36.53 -13.45
CA GLU A 175 45.02 -37.52 -14.49
C GLU A 175 43.50 -37.84 -14.52
N LEU A 176 42.89 -37.96 -13.34
CA LEU A 176 41.45 -38.18 -13.19
C LEU A 176 40.62 -36.98 -13.69
N VAL A 177 41.00 -35.75 -13.33
CA VAL A 177 40.31 -34.54 -13.82
C VAL A 177 40.45 -34.40 -15.32
N THR A 178 41.60 -34.78 -15.89
CA THR A 178 41.82 -34.79 -17.34
C THR A 178 40.91 -35.80 -18.04
N ARG A 179 40.68 -36.99 -17.44
CA ARG A 179 39.69 -37.96 -17.92
C ARG A 179 38.27 -37.38 -17.89
N MET A 180 37.86 -36.71 -16.81
CA MET A 180 36.54 -36.07 -16.71
C MET A 180 36.36 -34.96 -17.75
N LEU A 181 37.39 -34.14 -17.99
CA LEU A 181 37.37 -33.09 -19.00
C LEU A 181 37.28 -33.63 -20.42
N GLY A 182 38.05 -34.68 -20.74
CA GLY A 182 38.13 -35.28 -22.07
C GLY A 182 37.06 -36.36 -22.33
N GLU A 183 37.18 -37.50 -21.64
CA GLU A 183 36.29 -38.66 -21.80
C GLU A 183 34.86 -38.35 -21.34
N GLY A 184 34.73 -37.63 -20.24
CA GLY A 184 33.44 -37.16 -19.71
C GLY A 184 32.85 -35.94 -20.45
N GLN A 185 33.53 -35.42 -21.49
CA GLN A 185 33.09 -34.30 -22.32
C GLN A 185 32.63 -33.04 -21.55
N MET A 186 33.20 -32.79 -20.37
CA MET A 186 32.85 -31.64 -19.54
C MET A 186 33.23 -30.31 -20.20
N ALA A 187 34.33 -30.30 -20.97
CA ALA A 187 34.79 -29.15 -21.75
C ALA A 187 35.11 -29.57 -23.19
N LEU A 188 34.54 -28.84 -24.17
CA LEU A 188 34.85 -29.04 -25.59
C LEU A 188 35.97 -28.11 -26.08
N ASP A 189 36.07 -26.93 -25.46
CA ASP A 189 37.05 -25.89 -25.79
C ASP A 189 37.85 -25.50 -24.54
N GLU A 190 39.10 -25.05 -24.73
CA GLU A 190 39.97 -24.59 -23.63
C GLU A 190 39.34 -23.47 -22.78
N SER A 191 38.47 -22.65 -23.37
CA SER A 191 37.75 -21.60 -22.65
C SER A 191 36.73 -22.11 -21.63
N GLN A 192 36.29 -23.38 -21.75
CA GLN A 192 35.31 -23.99 -20.84
C GLN A 192 35.97 -24.70 -19.66
N VAL A 193 37.28 -24.97 -19.75
CA VAL A 193 38.03 -25.72 -18.73
C VAL A 193 37.95 -25.08 -17.34
N PRO A 194 38.13 -23.74 -17.16
CA PRO A 194 38.07 -23.14 -15.83
C PRO A 194 36.73 -23.36 -15.13
N TYR A 195 35.62 -23.21 -15.87
CA TYR A 195 34.29 -23.42 -15.32
C TYR A 195 34.00 -24.90 -15.05
N ALA A 196 34.45 -25.80 -15.92
CA ALA A 196 34.34 -27.25 -15.68
C ALA A 196 35.11 -27.67 -14.41
N LEU A 197 36.26 -27.06 -14.11
CA LEU A 197 36.99 -27.28 -12.87
C LEU A 197 36.19 -26.80 -11.64
N GLU A 198 35.46 -25.68 -11.73
CA GLU A 198 34.58 -25.23 -10.65
C GLU A 198 33.45 -26.24 -10.36
N LEU A 199 32.86 -26.85 -11.40
CA LEU A 199 31.82 -27.87 -11.25
C LEU A 199 32.36 -29.13 -10.54
N ILE A 200 33.55 -29.58 -10.93
CA ILE A 200 34.22 -30.74 -10.32
C ILE A 200 34.63 -30.43 -8.87
N GLY A 201 35.16 -29.24 -8.62
CA GLY A 201 35.51 -28.77 -7.27
C GLY A 201 34.30 -28.71 -6.35
N GLU A 202 33.17 -28.20 -6.85
CA GLU A 202 31.91 -28.19 -6.10
C GLU A 202 31.43 -29.62 -5.80
N PHE A 203 31.52 -30.54 -6.76
CA PHE A 203 31.19 -31.95 -6.51
C PHE A 203 32.09 -32.55 -5.41
N ALA A 204 33.39 -32.28 -5.45
CA ALA A 204 34.33 -32.76 -4.42
C ALA A 204 34.01 -32.19 -3.03
N ALA A 205 33.86 -30.87 -2.90
CA ALA A 205 33.64 -30.21 -1.61
C ALA A 205 32.23 -30.47 -1.04
N SER A 206 31.19 -30.43 -1.87
CA SER A 206 29.81 -30.47 -1.39
C SER A 206 29.20 -31.87 -1.33
N ILE A 207 29.63 -32.80 -2.21
CA ILE A 207 29.06 -34.16 -2.33
C ILE A 207 29.98 -35.21 -1.70
N LEU A 208 31.30 -35.13 -1.91
CA LEU A 208 32.24 -36.14 -1.39
C LEU A 208 32.65 -35.89 0.06
N GLN A 209 32.81 -34.64 0.49
CA GLN A 209 33.25 -34.32 1.85
C GLN A 209 32.13 -34.48 2.90
N ASN A 210 30.89 -34.17 2.53
CA ASN A 210 29.73 -34.16 3.42
C ASN A 210 28.74 -35.28 3.07
N VAL A 211 29.19 -36.54 3.17
CA VAL A 211 28.37 -37.72 2.83
C VAL A 211 27.30 -37.94 3.91
N PRO A 212 26.00 -37.96 3.58
CA PRO A 212 24.94 -38.28 4.53
C PRO A 212 24.98 -39.75 4.97
N ASP A 213 24.37 -40.09 6.10
CA ASP A 213 24.37 -41.45 6.69
C ASP A 213 23.86 -42.55 5.75
N ASN A 214 22.98 -42.21 4.79
CA ASN A 214 22.50 -43.12 3.75
C ASN A 214 22.53 -42.41 2.38
N PRO A 215 23.67 -42.38 1.70
CA PRO A 215 23.81 -41.63 0.47
C PRO A 215 23.14 -42.34 -0.71
N GLY A 216 22.61 -41.55 -1.65
CA GLY A 216 22.17 -42.05 -2.96
C GLY A 216 23.25 -42.89 -3.63
N ARG A 217 22.82 -43.92 -4.38
CA ARG A 217 23.74 -44.86 -5.05
C ARG A 217 24.44 -44.22 -6.23
N PHE A 218 23.76 -43.33 -6.92
CA PHE A 218 24.27 -42.65 -8.11
C PHE A 218 24.63 -41.20 -7.81
N ALA A 219 25.53 -40.62 -8.61
CA ALA A 219 25.95 -39.24 -8.48
C ALA A 219 24.78 -38.26 -8.65
N GLY A 220 23.89 -38.54 -9.61
CA GLY A 220 22.66 -37.77 -9.84
C GLY A 220 21.76 -37.67 -8.62
N ASP A 221 21.56 -38.79 -7.91
CA ASP A 221 20.74 -38.82 -6.68
C ASP A 221 21.36 -37.94 -5.58
N ARG A 222 22.68 -38.11 -5.34
CA ARG A 222 23.39 -37.32 -4.32
C ARG A 222 23.36 -35.82 -4.61
N MET A 223 23.50 -35.43 -5.88
CA MET A 223 23.39 -34.03 -6.30
C MET A 223 21.97 -33.48 -6.11
N THR A 224 20.95 -34.27 -6.44
CA THR A 224 19.53 -33.90 -6.21
C THR A 224 19.24 -33.69 -4.72
N ASP A 225 19.68 -34.62 -3.88
CA ASP A 225 19.53 -34.54 -2.42
C ASP A 225 20.24 -33.30 -1.86
N LYS A 226 21.43 -32.99 -2.38
CA LYS A 226 22.19 -31.81 -1.96
C LYS A 226 21.51 -30.51 -2.38
N ILE A 227 20.97 -30.42 -3.60
CA ILE A 227 20.19 -29.25 -4.04
C ILE A 227 18.99 -29.05 -3.12
N ALA A 228 18.25 -30.12 -2.80
CA ALA A 228 17.10 -30.04 -1.90
C ALA A 228 17.48 -29.58 -0.48
N LEU A 229 18.64 -30.02 0.03
CA LEU A 229 19.17 -29.57 1.31
C LEU A 229 19.51 -28.07 1.28
N ILE A 230 20.19 -27.61 0.23
CA ILE A 230 20.53 -26.18 0.09
C ILE A 230 19.24 -25.34 -0.04
N ASP A 231 18.28 -25.77 -0.87
CA ASP A 231 17.01 -25.06 -1.04
C ASP A 231 16.23 -24.99 0.30
N THR A 232 16.33 -26.01 1.15
CA THR A 232 15.77 -26.00 2.52
C THR A 232 16.49 -25.00 3.44
N GLN A 233 17.83 -24.95 3.40
CA GLN A 233 18.63 -24.00 4.19
C GLN A 233 18.36 -22.54 3.77
N LEU A 234 18.35 -22.29 2.45
CA LEU A 234 17.98 -20.99 1.89
C LEU A 234 16.58 -20.59 2.31
N THR A 235 15.61 -21.50 2.20
CA THR A 235 14.23 -21.25 2.62
C THR A 235 14.11 -20.85 4.07
N ASN A 236 14.75 -21.58 4.99
CA ASN A 236 14.72 -21.26 6.42
C ASN A 236 15.36 -19.89 6.72
N GLN A 237 16.49 -19.58 6.10
CA GLN A 237 17.16 -18.30 6.31
C GLN A 237 16.33 -17.14 5.75
N ILE A 238 15.79 -17.27 4.54
CA ILE A 238 15.00 -16.22 3.89
C ILE A 238 13.67 -16.00 4.61
N ASN A 239 13.05 -17.04 5.18
CA ASN A 239 11.89 -16.89 6.06
C ASN A 239 12.21 -15.97 7.27
N HIS A 240 13.37 -16.15 7.92
CA HIS A 240 13.79 -15.24 9.00
C HIS A 240 14.03 -13.80 8.54
N VAL A 241 14.57 -13.61 7.33
CA VAL A 241 14.79 -12.29 6.73
C VAL A 241 13.46 -11.60 6.42
N MET A 242 12.52 -12.30 5.79
CA MET A 242 11.24 -11.77 5.31
C MET A 242 10.21 -11.55 6.43
N HIS A 243 10.23 -12.37 7.48
CA HIS A 243 9.30 -12.24 8.61
C HIS A 243 9.81 -11.29 9.71
N ALA A 244 10.96 -10.67 9.52
CA ALA A 244 11.43 -9.59 10.39
C ALA A 244 10.50 -8.37 10.31
N SER A 245 10.22 -7.73 11.44
CA SER A 245 9.28 -6.62 11.51
C SER A 245 9.69 -5.41 10.66
N GLU A 246 11.00 -5.17 10.56
CA GLU A 246 11.62 -4.09 9.79
C GLU A 246 11.42 -4.31 8.29
N PHE A 247 11.60 -5.55 7.82
CA PHE A 247 11.37 -5.93 6.44
C PHE A 247 9.89 -5.84 6.08
N GLN A 248 9.02 -6.47 6.87
CA GLN A 248 7.58 -6.45 6.64
C GLN A 248 7.02 -5.04 6.62
N ALA A 249 7.48 -4.14 7.51
CA ALA A 249 7.03 -2.75 7.53
C ALA A 249 7.38 -2.03 6.22
N LEU A 250 8.64 -2.12 5.77
CA LEU A 250 9.08 -1.48 4.53
C LEU A 250 8.42 -2.09 3.30
N GLU A 251 8.34 -3.42 3.23
CA GLU A 251 7.66 -4.13 2.14
C GLU A 251 6.17 -3.75 2.09
N ALA A 252 5.50 -3.62 3.25
CA ALA A 252 4.10 -3.23 3.32
C ALA A 252 3.86 -1.80 2.83
N THR A 253 4.74 -0.85 3.18
CA THR A 253 4.71 0.53 2.68
C THR A 253 4.85 0.55 1.16
N TRP A 254 5.90 -0.07 0.61
CA TRP A 254 6.17 -0.04 -0.83
C TRP A 254 5.14 -0.81 -1.64
N ARG A 255 4.66 -1.97 -1.16
CA ARG A 255 3.57 -2.71 -1.82
C ARG A 255 2.22 -2.00 -1.71
N GLY A 256 1.94 -1.33 -0.61
CA GLY A 256 0.74 -0.49 -0.46
C GLY A 256 0.75 0.69 -1.43
N LEU A 257 1.89 1.36 -1.56
CA LEU A 257 2.11 2.41 -2.54
C LEU A 257 2.01 1.89 -3.98
N ASN A 258 2.65 0.74 -4.26
CA ASN A 258 2.55 0.07 -5.56
C ASN A 258 1.09 -0.24 -5.90
N PHE A 259 0.31 -0.77 -4.95
CA PHE A 259 -1.12 -1.00 -5.14
C PHE A 259 -1.85 0.29 -5.52
N LEU A 260 -1.61 1.41 -4.82
CA LEU A 260 -2.25 2.68 -5.13
C LEU A 260 -1.89 3.18 -6.54
N VAL A 261 -0.61 3.17 -6.90
CA VAL A 261 -0.12 3.69 -8.19
C VAL A 261 -0.59 2.81 -9.36
N MET A 262 -0.43 1.49 -9.24
CA MET A 262 -0.79 0.54 -10.31
C MET A 262 -2.29 0.43 -10.55
N ASN A 263 -3.12 0.75 -9.54
CA ASN A 263 -4.58 0.73 -9.65
C ASN A 263 -5.21 2.13 -9.80
N THR A 264 -4.41 3.16 -10.04
CA THR A 264 -4.88 4.53 -10.33
C THR A 264 -4.60 4.89 -11.78
N GLU A 265 -5.54 5.58 -12.43
CA GLU A 265 -5.38 6.13 -13.79
C GLU A 265 -4.69 7.50 -13.71
N THR A 266 -3.37 7.53 -13.55
CA THR A 266 -2.58 8.76 -13.51
C THR A 266 -2.48 9.42 -14.90
N GLY A 267 -2.39 10.75 -14.93
CA GLY A 267 -2.30 11.53 -16.15
C GLY A 267 -2.29 13.04 -15.87
N SER A 268 -2.74 13.85 -16.84
CA SER A 268 -2.82 15.30 -16.65
C SER A 268 -3.86 15.71 -15.61
N SER A 269 -4.97 14.97 -15.50
CA SER A 269 -6.07 15.26 -14.58
C SER A 269 -5.93 14.60 -13.21
N LEU A 270 -5.07 13.59 -13.04
CA LEU A 270 -4.85 12.90 -11.77
C LEU A 270 -3.37 12.66 -11.55
N LYS A 271 -2.82 13.25 -10.48
CA LYS A 271 -1.40 13.14 -10.11
C LYS A 271 -1.28 12.57 -8.70
N ILE A 272 -0.27 11.74 -8.47
CA ILE A 272 0.13 11.29 -7.13
C ILE A 272 1.50 11.92 -6.86
N ARG A 273 1.66 12.53 -5.68
CA ARG A 273 2.92 13.15 -5.25
C ARG A 273 3.32 12.61 -3.89
N LEU A 274 4.57 12.17 -3.77
CA LEU A 274 5.14 11.55 -2.59
C LEU A 274 6.03 12.53 -1.82
N LEU A 275 5.91 12.52 -0.50
CA LEU A 275 6.89 13.11 0.40
C LEU A 275 7.44 12.01 1.31
N ASN A 276 8.74 11.76 1.19
CA ASN A 276 9.45 10.83 2.05
C ASN A 276 9.66 11.44 3.44
N ILE A 277 8.84 11.04 4.40
CA ILE A 277 8.85 11.56 5.75
C ILE A 277 8.42 10.49 6.74
N SER A 278 9.23 10.26 7.78
CA SER A 278 8.86 9.36 8.86
C SER A 278 7.85 10.03 9.80
N LYS A 279 7.03 9.23 10.50
CA LYS A 279 6.07 9.74 11.50
C LYS A 279 6.75 10.62 12.56
N LYS A 280 7.98 10.26 12.95
CA LYS A 280 8.78 11.00 13.95
C LYS A 280 9.26 12.36 13.42
N ASP A 281 9.74 12.39 12.17
CA ASP A 281 10.17 13.64 11.54
C ASP A 281 8.99 14.60 11.36
N LEU A 282 7.83 14.06 10.97
CA LEU A 282 6.60 14.82 10.80
C LEU A 282 6.12 15.45 12.12
N LEU A 283 6.10 14.68 13.22
CA LEU A 283 5.79 15.21 14.54
C LEU A 283 6.78 16.30 14.95
N LYS A 284 8.09 16.07 14.74
CA LYS A 284 9.15 17.02 15.08
C LYS A 284 9.05 18.33 14.29
N ASP A 285 8.66 18.27 13.02
CA ASP A 285 8.40 19.46 12.20
C ASP A 285 7.24 20.29 12.78
N LEU A 286 6.13 19.63 13.05
CA LEU A 286 4.91 20.25 13.57
C LEU A 286 5.05 20.75 15.02
N GLN A 287 5.93 20.16 15.83
CA GLN A 287 6.24 20.62 17.19
C GLN A 287 7.22 21.80 17.23
N LYS A 288 8.13 21.89 16.26
CA LYS A 288 9.07 23.01 16.16
C LYS A 288 8.41 24.31 15.75
N ALA A 289 7.34 24.22 14.96
CA ALA A 289 6.55 25.37 14.57
C ALA A 289 5.77 25.92 15.77
N VAL A 290 5.76 27.25 15.95
CA VAL A 290 4.98 27.90 17.02
C VAL A 290 3.49 27.63 16.84
N GLU A 291 3.04 27.71 15.59
CA GLU A 291 1.71 27.35 15.13
C GLU A 291 1.85 26.40 13.93
N PHE A 292 0.82 25.58 13.67
CA PHE A 292 0.88 24.57 12.62
C PHE A 292 1.06 25.18 11.21
N ASP A 293 0.64 26.43 11.01
CA ASP A 293 0.72 27.18 9.76
C ASP A 293 2.15 27.63 9.38
N GLN A 294 3.11 27.51 10.30
CA GLN A 294 4.52 27.82 10.05
C GLN A 294 5.38 26.57 9.82
N SER A 295 4.77 25.38 9.86
CA SER A 295 5.45 24.09 9.63
C SER A 295 5.92 23.94 8.18
N ALA A 296 6.93 23.10 7.96
CA ALA A 296 7.38 22.82 6.60
C ALA A 296 6.30 22.08 5.79
N LEU A 297 5.54 21.18 6.43
CA LEU A 297 4.41 20.53 5.76
C LEU A 297 3.35 21.55 5.30
N PHE A 298 2.98 22.52 6.14
CA PHE A 298 2.00 23.54 5.77
C PHE A 298 2.48 24.38 4.59
N LYS A 299 3.76 24.77 4.57
CA LYS A 299 4.33 25.51 3.43
C LYS A 299 4.20 24.74 2.12
N LYS A 300 4.48 23.44 2.15
CA LYS A 300 4.44 22.56 0.96
C LYS A 300 3.03 22.26 0.47
N VAL A 301 2.09 22.04 1.39
CA VAL A 301 0.71 21.69 1.03
C VAL A 301 -0.13 22.94 0.73
N TYR A 302 0.00 23.97 1.57
CA TYR A 302 -0.79 25.19 1.48
C TYR A 302 -0.07 26.29 0.69
N GLU A 303 1.09 26.78 1.13
CA GLU A 303 1.69 27.99 0.55
C GLU A 303 2.17 27.79 -0.89
N GLU A 304 2.94 26.75 -1.17
CA GLU A 304 3.55 26.46 -2.47
C GLU A 304 2.49 26.14 -3.55
N GLU A 305 1.35 25.56 -3.15
CA GLU A 305 0.29 25.14 -4.07
C GLU A 305 -0.99 25.96 -3.88
N PHE A 306 -1.85 25.60 -2.93
CA PHE A 306 -3.19 26.18 -2.78
C PHE A 306 -3.18 27.72 -2.59
N GLY A 307 -2.18 28.23 -1.88
CA GLY A 307 -1.94 29.64 -1.58
C GLY A 307 -1.37 30.43 -2.75
N THR A 308 -0.59 29.79 -3.62
CA THR A 308 0.15 30.42 -4.72
C THR A 308 -0.69 30.50 -6.00
N HIS A 309 -0.54 31.61 -6.74
CA HIS A 309 -1.22 31.78 -8.03
C HIS A 309 -0.64 30.81 -9.07
N GLY A 310 -1.51 30.05 -9.74
CA GLY A 310 -1.12 29.01 -10.69
C GLY A 310 -0.70 27.68 -10.08
N GLY A 311 -0.74 27.53 -8.74
CA GLY A 311 -0.52 26.25 -8.06
C GLY A 311 -1.72 25.30 -8.19
N ASP A 312 -1.44 24.00 -8.13
CA ASP A 312 -2.44 22.93 -8.18
C ASP A 312 -2.72 22.41 -6.75
N PRO A 313 -3.90 22.66 -6.16
CA PRO A 313 -4.15 22.26 -4.77
C PRO A 313 -4.19 20.75 -4.57
N TYR A 314 -3.59 20.29 -3.46
CA TYR A 314 -3.76 18.92 -2.97
C TYR A 314 -5.23 18.67 -2.64
N SER A 315 -5.79 17.62 -3.22
CA SER A 315 -7.20 17.27 -3.05
C SER A 315 -7.45 16.49 -1.78
N PHE A 316 -6.53 15.59 -1.43
CA PHE A 316 -6.47 14.91 -0.14
C PHE A 316 -5.06 14.39 0.12
N LEU A 317 -4.77 14.09 1.39
CA LEU A 317 -3.50 13.55 1.86
C LEU A 317 -3.67 12.12 2.36
N VAL A 318 -2.66 11.29 2.14
CA VAL A 318 -2.61 9.89 2.58
C VAL A 318 -1.37 9.71 3.44
N GLY A 319 -1.55 9.26 4.68
CA GLY A 319 -0.45 8.92 5.57
C GLY A 319 -0.27 7.41 5.66
N ASP A 320 0.93 6.92 5.38
CA ASP A 320 1.29 5.55 5.72
C ASP A 320 1.71 5.41 7.20
N TYR A 321 0.80 5.80 8.10
CA TYR A 321 1.04 5.76 9.54
C TYR A 321 -0.12 5.11 10.29
N GLU A 322 0.24 4.49 11.41
CA GLU A 322 -0.70 3.91 12.36
C GLU A 322 -0.80 4.79 13.60
N PHE A 323 -2.02 5.20 13.95
CA PHE A 323 -2.28 6.06 15.11
C PHE A 323 -2.85 5.27 16.29
N GLY A 324 -2.11 5.25 17.41
CA GLY A 324 -2.51 4.65 18.67
C GLY A 324 -3.04 5.67 19.69
N ARG A 325 -3.19 5.22 20.94
CA ARG A 325 -3.62 6.06 22.08
C ARG A 325 -2.51 6.95 22.66
N HIS A 326 -1.28 6.86 22.16
CA HIS A 326 -0.15 7.59 22.72
C HIS A 326 -0.37 9.11 22.59
N PRO A 327 -0.06 9.93 23.60
CA PRO A 327 -0.30 11.38 23.53
C PRO A 327 0.33 12.08 22.33
N GLU A 328 1.53 11.65 21.91
CA GLU A 328 2.21 12.18 20.72
C GLU A 328 1.46 11.88 19.42
N ASP A 329 0.79 10.72 19.33
CA ASP A 329 -0.02 10.35 18.17
C ASP A 329 -1.25 11.24 18.05
N ILE A 330 -1.89 11.56 19.19
CA ILE A 330 -3.05 12.44 19.21
C ILE A 330 -2.65 13.88 18.90
N GLU A 331 -1.53 14.35 19.45
CA GLU A 331 -0.99 15.68 19.13
C GLU A 331 -0.65 15.79 17.63
N LEU A 332 -0.07 14.75 17.05
CA LEU A 332 0.21 14.70 15.62
C LEU A 332 -1.10 14.80 14.80
N LEU A 333 -2.14 14.06 15.18
CA LEU A 333 -3.46 14.14 14.51
C LEU A 333 -4.07 15.54 14.62
N GLU A 334 -3.99 16.18 15.79
CA GLU A 334 -4.49 17.54 16.01
C GLU A 334 -3.80 18.53 15.07
N LYS A 335 -2.47 18.54 15.04
CA LYS A 335 -1.71 19.45 14.15
C LYS A 335 -1.92 19.14 12.67
N LEU A 336 -1.99 17.86 12.28
CA LEU A 336 -2.30 17.44 10.91
C LEU A 336 -3.72 17.86 10.49
N SER A 337 -4.69 17.78 11.40
CA SER A 337 -6.06 18.20 11.12
C SER A 337 -6.14 19.70 10.80
N GLY A 338 -5.36 20.54 11.48
CA GLY A 338 -5.27 21.97 11.18
C GLY A 338 -4.68 22.27 9.78
N VAL A 339 -3.63 21.53 9.38
CA VAL A 339 -3.07 21.62 8.02
C VAL A 339 -4.09 21.17 6.98
N ALA A 340 -4.73 20.01 7.19
CA ALA A 340 -5.73 19.44 6.31
C ALA A 340 -6.97 20.35 6.15
N ALA A 341 -7.46 20.92 7.25
CA ALA A 341 -8.59 21.83 7.26
C ALA A 341 -8.28 23.14 6.52
N SER A 342 -7.09 23.71 6.74
CA SER A 342 -6.66 24.95 6.08
C SER A 342 -6.48 24.79 4.57
N ALA A 343 -5.90 23.67 4.14
CA ALA A 343 -5.72 23.36 2.72
C ALA A 343 -6.97 22.77 2.04
N HIS A 344 -8.04 22.52 2.81
CA HIS A 344 -9.18 21.72 2.38
C HIS A 344 -8.76 20.38 1.75
N ALA A 345 -7.76 19.72 2.33
CA ALA A 345 -7.21 18.46 1.84
C ALA A 345 -7.33 17.39 2.95
N PRO A 346 -8.43 16.61 3.00
CA PRO A 346 -8.65 15.63 4.05
C PRO A 346 -7.48 14.64 4.16
N PHE A 347 -7.08 14.29 5.38
CA PHE A 347 -6.02 13.35 5.68
C PHE A 347 -6.57 11.96 6.00
N ILE A 348 -6.10 10.95 5.27
CA ILE A 348 -6.51 9.55 5.40
C ILE A 348 -5.33 8.73 5.90
N SER A 349 -5.49 7.99 6.99
CA SER A 349 -4.45 7.11 7.56
C SER A 349 -5.07 5.86 8.19
N ALA A 350 -4.29 5.05 8.90
CA ALA A 350 -4.79 3.88 9.64
C ALA A 350 -4.87 4.10 11.15
N ALA A 351 -5.88 3.48 11.77
CA ALA A 351 -5.93 3.33 13.23
C ALA A 351 -5.08 2.12 13.65
N TYR A 352 -4.34 2.25 14.75
CA TYR A 352 -3.59 1.15 15.33
C TYR A 352 -4.44 0.37 16.34
N ALA A 353 -4.22 -0.94 16.46
CA ALA A 353 -4.93 -1.80 17.42
C ALA A 353 -4.82 -1.30 18.87
N LYS A 354 -3.68 -0.68 19.24
CA LYS A 354 -3.48 -0.11 20.59
C LYS A 354 -4.43 1.03 20.92
N LEU A 355 -5.08 1.66 19.94
CA LEU A 355 -6.13 2.65 20.17
C LEU A 355 -7.38 2.02 20.81
N PHE A 356 -7.60 0.72 20.55
CA PHE A 356 -8.71 -0.09 21.07
C PHE A 356 -8.32 -0.91 22.30
N ASP A 357 -7.19 -0.60 22.94
CA ASP A 357 -6.61 -1.39 24.03
C ASP A 357 -6.27 -2.84 23.64
N MET A 358 -5.81 -3.03 22.40
CA MET A 358 -5.45 -4.34 21.84
C MET A 358 -4.01 -4.34 21.30
N GLU A 359 -3.39 -5.52 21.23
CA GLU A 359 -2.11 -5.70 20.53
C GLU A 359 -2.31 -5.80 19.01
N ASP A 360 -3.42 -6.42 18.57
CA ASP A 360 -3.75 -6.65 17.17
C ASP A 360 -5.25 -6.53 16.91
N PHE A 361 -5.63 -6.49 15.63
CA PHE A 361 -7.03 -6.50 15.21
C PHE A 361 -7.65 -7.90 15.09
N PHE A 362 -6.88 -8.99 15.21
CA PHE A 362 -7.43 -10.36 15.21
C PHE A 362 -8.39 -10.56 16.39
N SER A 363 -8.12 -9.88 17.51
CA SER A 363 -8.96 -9.87 18.70
C SER A 363 -10.14 -8.89 18.68
N LEU A 364 -10.37 -8.15 17.58
CA LEU A 364 -11.41 -7.10 17.49
C LEU A 364 -12.84 -7.63 17.73
N SER A 365 -13.08 -8.93 17.51
CA SER A 365 -14.37 -9.55 17.77
C SER A 365 -14.65 -9.79 19.26
N GLN A 366 -13.62 -9.80 20.12
CA GLN A 366 -13.73 -10.21 21.52
C GLN A 366 -14.48 -9.20 22.43
N PRO A 367 -14.24 -7.88 22.39
CA PRO A 367 -14.93 -6.95 23.27
C PRO A 367 -16.42 -6.91 22.95
N ARG A 368 -17.27 -6.93 23.98
CA ARG A 368 -18.73 -6.82 23.77
C ARG A 368 -19.18 -5.45 23.29
N ASP A 369 -18.49 -4.40 23.73
CA ASP A 369 -18.85 -3.00 23.48
C ASP A 369 -17.58 -2.17 23.32
N LEU A 370 -17.32 -1.70 22.11
CA LEU A 370 -16.16 -0.86 21.82
C LEU A 370 -16.30 0.54 22.41
N THR A 371 -17.53 1.05 22.56
CA THR A 371 -17.81 2.40 23.04
C THR A 371 -17.21 2.62 24.43
N LYS A 372 -17.35 1.63 25.31
CA LYS A 372 -16.81 1.67 26.68
C LYS A 372 -15.30 1.80 26.74
N ILE A 373 -14.58 1.26 25.76
CA ILE A 373 -13.12 1.38 25.69
C ILE A 373 -12.75 2.86 25.54
N PHE A 374 -13.45 3.57 24.63
CA PHE A 374 -13.24 4.99 24.36
C PHE A 374 -13.74 5.95 25.46
N GLU A 375 -14.53 5.47 26.41
CA GLU A 375 -14.94 6.25 27.59
C GLU A 375 -13.85 6.31 28.68
N SER A 376 -12.82 5.48 28.57
CA SER A 376 -11.69 5.43 29.49
C SER A 376 -10.99 6.80 29.66
N ALA A 377 -10.38 7.00 30.83
CA ALA A 377 -9.58 8.18 31.13
C ALA A 377 -8.32 8.29 30.24
N GLU A 378 -7.79 7.16 29.78
CA GLU A 378 -6.62 7.13 28.87
C GLU A 378 -6.92 7.77 27.51
N LEU A 379 -8.19 7.76 27.08
CA LEU A 379 -8.64 8.26 25.78
C LEU A 379 -9.31 9.64 25.88
N ILE A 380 -9.07 10.39 26.98
CA ILE A 380 -9.56 11.78 27.11
C ILE A 380 -9.04 12.65 25.96
N LYS A 381 -7.73 12.60 25.66
CA LYS A 381 -7.15 13.38 24.56
C LYS A 381 -7.78 13.02 23.20
N TRP A 382 -8.01 11.74 22.95
CA TRP A 382 -8.70 11.29 21.74
C TRP A 382 -10.11 11.84 21.63
N ARG A 383 -10.89 11.81 22.73
CA ARG A 383 -12.24 12.41 22.75
C ARG A 383 -12.21 13.91 22.50
N SER A 384 -11.31 14.64 23.15
CA SER A 384 -11.13 16.08 22.92
C SER A 384 -10.74 16.38 21.47
N PHE A 385 -9.88 15.57 20.86
CA PHE A 385 -9.56 15.69 19.43
C PHE A 385 -10.80 15.49 18.57
N ARG A 386 -11.62 14.44 18.82
CA ARG A 386 -12.85 14.20 18.06
C ARG A 386 -13.88 15.32 18.19
N GLU A 387 -13.92 16.02 19.32
CA GLU A 387 -14.81 17.17 19.53
C GLU A 387 -14.36 18.43 18.75
N SER A 388 -13.11 18.48 18.29
CA SER A 388 -12.57 19.57 17.48
C SER A 388 -13.24 19.64 16.10
N ASP A 389 -13.41 20.85 15.56
CA ASP A 389 -14.01 21.06 14.24
C ASP A 389 -13.12 20.51 13.12
N ASP A 390 -11.79 20.62 13.29
CA ASP A 390 -10.80 20.21 12.30
C ASP A 390 -10.70 18.68 12.16
N ALA A 391 -11.14 17.91 13.17
CA ALA A 391 -11.16 16.45 13.13
C ALA A 391 -12.06 15.86 12.03
N LYS A 392 -12.93 16.68 11.44
CA LYS A 392 -13.71 16.34 10.24
C LYS A 392 -12.85 16.11 9.00
N TYR A 393 -11.63 16.67 8.97
CA TYR A 393 -10.69 16.49 7.88
C TYR A 393 -9.78 15.28 8.07
N VAL A 394 -9.97 14.47 9.11
CA VAL A 394 -9.16 13.27 9.38
C VAL A 394 -10.01 12.02 9.32
N SER A 395 -9.56 11.00 8.61
CA SER A 395 -10.22 9.69 8.54
C SER A 395 -9.22 8.58 8.83
N LEU A 396 -9.56 7.73 9.81
CA LEU A 396 -8.74 6.57 10.16
C LEU A 396 -9.42 5.28 9.71
N THR A 397 -8.67 4.49 8.96
CA THR A 397 -9.11 3.23 8.35
C THR A 397 -8.62 2.02 9.14
N LEU A 398 -9.39 0.93 9.12
CA LEU A 398 -9.03 -0.36 9.73
C LEU A 398 -9.88 -1.50 9.14
N PRO A 399 -9.53 -2.78 9.36
CA PRO A 399 -8.25 -3.29 9.83
C PRO A 399 -7.23 -3.37 8.66
N LYS A 400 -6.03 -3.89 8.91
CA LYS A 400 -5.05 -4.10 7.84
C LYS A 400 -5.56 -5.10 6.80
N VAL A 401 -5.04 -4.96 5.58
CA VAL A 401 -5.39 -5.77 4.41
C VAL A 401 -4.20 -6.60 3.97
N LEU A 402 -4.43 -7.79 3.41
CA LEU A 402 -3.37 -8.63 2.87
C LEU A 402 -2.88 -8.05 1.55
N LEU A 403 -1.57 -7.84 1.41
CA LEU A 403 -0.99 -7.21 0.20
C LEU A 403 -0.48 -8.21 -0.83
N ARG A 404 0.00 -9.39 -0.40
CA ARG A 404 0.46 -10.46 -1.31
C ARG A 404 0.07 -11.83 -0.80
N LEU A 405 0.05 -12.80 -1.72
CA LEU A 405 0.01 -14.20 -1.35
C LEU A 405 1.39 -14.65 -0.82
N PRO A 406 1.42 -15.60 0.13
CA PRO A 406 2.65 -16.30 0.49
C PRO A 406 3.28 -16.97 -0.73
N TYR A 407 4.61 -17.14 -0.72
CA TYR A 407 5.30 -17.92 -1.75
C TYR A 407 5.20 -19.42 -1.45
N GLY A 408 5.03 -20.22 -2.49
CA GLY A 408 5.00 -21.67 -2.40
C GLY A 408 4.43 -22.33 -3.66
N PRO A 409 4.63 -23.65 -3.81
CA PRO A 409 4.32 -24.39 -5.05
C PRO A 409 2.83 -24.40 -5.40
N GLU A 410 1.95 -24.35 -4.40
CA GLU A 410 0.49 -24.29 -4.61
C GLU A 410 -0.03 -22.85 -4.83
N THR A 411 0.82 -21.84 -4.71
CA THR A 411 0.44 -20.42 -4.67
C THR A 411 1.24 -19.60 -5.69
N VAL A 412 2.21 -18.82 -5.24
CA VAL A 412 3.14 -18.06 -6.08
C VAL A 412 4.50 -18.73 -6.03
N VAL A 413 4.93 -19.30 -7.16
CA VAL A 413 6.25 -19.95 -7.28
C VAL A 413 7.33 -18.88 -7.33
N ALA A 414 8.33 -18.99 -6.47
CA ALA A 414 9.50 -18.12 -6.52
C ALA A 414 10.43 -18.51 -7.68
N GLU A 415 11.09 -17.53 -8.29
CA GLU A 415 12.11 -17.79 -9.31
C GLU A 415 13.45 -18.18 -8.66
N GLY A 416 14.23 -19.03 -9.34
CA GLY A 416 15.62 -19.36 -8.97
C GLY A 416 15.79 -20.61 -8.08
N PHE A 417 15.00 -20.74 -7.01
CA PHE A 417 15.05 -21.89 -6.10
C PHE A 417 13.66 -22.25 -5.56
N ASP A 418 13.49 -23.48 -5.03
CA ASP A 418 12.21 -23.94 -4.49
C ASP A 418 11.94 -23.34 -3.10
N PHE A 419 11.49 -22.08 -3.10
CA PHE A 419 11.17 -21.36 -1.88
C PHE A 419 9.74 -21.65 -1.40
N VAL A 420 9.63 -22.11 -0.15
CA VAL A 420 8.35 -22.29 0.53
C VAL A 420 8.30 -21.37 1.74
N GLU A 421 7.45 -20.36 1.67
CA GLU A 421 7.28 -19.43 2.77
C GLU A 421 6.57 -20.13 3.95
N ASP A 422 7.09 -19.95 5.17
CA ASP A 422 6.60 -20.62 6.37
C ASP A 422 5.28 -20.01 6.86
N VAL A 423 4.19 -20.19 6.10
CA VAL A 423 2.86 -19.64 6.38
C VAL A 423 1.80 -20.74 6.34
N ASP A 424 1.50 -21.29 7.50
CA ASP A 424 0.52 -22.39 7.69
C ASP A 424 -0.91 -21.91 7.99
N GLY A 425 -1.12 -20.59 8.09
CA GLY A 425 -2.40 -19.99 8.48
C GLY A 425 -2.70 -20.02 9.99
N SER A 426 -1.80 -20.56 10.82
CA SER A 426 -1.92 -20.54 12.28
C SER A 426 -1.38 -19.22 12.86
N ASP A 427 -0.24 -18.75 12.36
CA ASP A 427 0.32 -17.45 12.74
C ASP A 427 0.00 -16.38 11.69
N ALA A 428 -0.94 -15.52 12.03
CA ALA A 428 -1.35 -14.45 11.15
C ALA A 428 -0.28 -13.34 11.02
N LYS A 429 0.70 -13.24 11.92
CA LYS A 429 1.75 -12.19 11.85
C LYS A 429 2.73 -12.40 10.70
N LYS A 430 2.87 -13.63 10.22
CA LYS A 430 3.77 -13.96 9.11
C LYS A 430 3.27 -13.45 7.75
N TYR A 431 1.97 -13.19 7.63
CA TYR A 431 1.40 -12.58 6.43
C TYR A 431 1.79 -11.10 6.32
N LEU A 432 1.93 -10.63 5.07
CA LEU A 432 2.23 -9.23 4.79
C LEU A 432 0.97 -8.37 4.82
N TRP A 433 0.73 -7.75 5.98
CA TRP A 433 -0.39 -6.83 6.20
C TRP A 433 -0.05 -5.39 5.87
N GLY A 434 -0.83 -4.80 4.97
CA GLY A 434 -0.71 -3.43 4.51
C GLY A 434 -1.69 -2.45 5.13
N ASN A 435 -1.36 -1.18 5.01
CA ASN A 435 -2.18 -0.07 5.45
C ASN A 435 -3.45 0.07 4.58
N PRO A 436 -4.66 -0.01 5.17
CA PRO A 436 -5.92 0.13 4.44
C PRO A 436 -6.17 1.53 3.86
N ALA A 437 -5.41 2.55 4.29
CA ALA A 437 -5.50 3.91 3.76
C ALA A 437 -5.18 3.95 2.25
N PHE A 438 -4.22 3.14 1.77
CA PHE A 438 -3.92 3.03 0.34
C PHE A 438 -5.11 2.47 -0.45
N ILE A 439 -5.82 1.49 0.11
CA ILE A 439 -6.99 0.88 -0.53
C ILE A 439 -8.15 1.87 -0.62
N LEU A 440 -8.43 2.60 0.47
CA LEU A 440 -9.46 3.64 0.47
C LEU A 440 -9.10 4.76 -0.52
N SER A 441 -7.84 5.20 -0.53
CA SER A 441 -7.35 6.22 -1.44
C SER A 441 -7.52 5.80 -2.90
N GLN A 442 -7.29 4.53 -3.20
CA GLN A 442 -7.52 3.97 -4.52
C GLN A 442 -9.03 3.94 -4.89
N ARG A 443 -9.94 3.77 -3.92
CA ARG A 443 -11.38 3.95 -4.17
C ARG A 443 -11.74 5.41 -4.48
N VAL A 444 -11.11 6.37 -3.79
CA VAL A 444 -11.28 7.81 -4.05
C VAL A 444 -10.79 8.17 -5.45
N THR A 445 -9.59 7.72 -5.85
CA THR A 445 -9.06 7.97 -7.20
C THR A 445 -9.90 7.28 -8.28
N ASN A 446 -10.42 6.08 -8.01
CA ASN A 446 -11.31 5.38 -8.92
C ASN A 446 -12.65 6.11 -9.12
N ALA A 447 -13.22 6.67 -8.04
CA ALA A 447 -14.43 7.48 -8.09
C ALA A 447 -14.21 8.71 -9.00
N PHE A 448 -13.08 9.39 -8.85
CA PHE A 448 -12.72 10.52 -9.71
C PHE A 448 -12.55 10.10 -11.17
N ALA A 449 -11.82 9.02 -11.46
CA ALA A 449 -11.59 8.56 -12.82
C ALA A 449 -12.90 8.15 -13.55
N LYS A 450 -13.88 7.65 -12.80
CA LYS A 450 -15.20 7.25 -13.32
C LYS A 450 -16.16 8.43 -13.46
N HIS A 451 -16.25 9.29 -12.44
CA HIS A 451 -17.35 10.26 -12.29
C HIS A 451 -16.92 11.73 -12.35
N GLY A 452 -15.62 12.03 -12.23
CA GLY A 452 -15.08 13.39 -12.04
C GLY A 452 -15.15 13.90 -10.59
N TRP A 453 -15.69 13.08 -9.67
CA TRP A 453 -16.03 13.46 -8.29
C TRP A 453 -15.72 12.34 -7.29
N LEU A 454 -15.75 12.68 -5.99
CA LEU A 454 -15.16 11.87 -4.93
C LEU A 454 -16.18 11.20 -4.00
N ALA A 455 -17.48 11.31 -4.30
CA ALA A 455 -18.54 10.80 -3.42
C ALA A 455 -18.74 9.28 -3.46
N ALA A 456 -18.39 8.62 -4.56
CA ALA A 456 -18.68 7.20 -4.81
C ALA A 456 -17.58 6.29 -4.27
N ILE A 457 -17.42 6.25 -2.93
CA ILE A 457 -16.34 5.51 -2.25
C ILE A 457 -16.84 4.54 -1.18
N ARG A 458 -18.16 4.37 -1.01
CA ARG A 458 -18.76 3.53 0.03
C ARG A 458 -19.93 2.69 -0.48
N GLY A 459 -20.21 1.59 0.21
CA GLY A 459 -21.18 0.58 -0.17
C GLY A 459 -20.74 -0.28 -1.35
N VAL A 460 -21.34 -1.47 -1.48
CA VAL A 460 -21.01 -2.42 -2.55
C VAL A 460 -21.34 -1.85 -3.93
N GLU A 461 -22.51 -1.23 -4.07
CA GLU A 461 -22.95 -0.60 -5.33
C GLU A 461 -22.46 0.87 -5.45
N GLY A 462 -22.06 1.49 -4.34
CA GLY A 462 -21.64 2.90 -4.30
C GLY A 462 -20.15 3.16 -4.45
N GLY A 463 -19.42 2.21 -5.04
CA GLY A 463 -18.01 2.36 -5.37
C GLY A 463 -17.04 2.00 -4.24
N GLY A 464 -17.54 1.57 -3.08
CA GLY A 464 -16.73 1.11 -1.96
C GLY A 464 -16.23 -0.34 -2.06
N LEU A 465 -16.68 -1.10 -3.07
CA LEU A 465 -16.24 -2.47 -3.33
C LEU A 465 -14.78 -2.50 -3.80
N VAL A 466 -13.98 -3.36 -3.18
CA VAL A 466 -12.59 -3.70 -3.50
C VAL A 466 -12.58 -5.15 -3.96
N GLU A 467 -11.92 -5.42 -5.08
CA GLU A 467 -11.87 -6.74 -5.74
C GLU A 467 -10.42 -7.17 -5.94
N GLY A 468 -10.19 -8.48 -6.07
CA GLY A 468 -8.86 -9.02 -6.33
C GLY A 468 -7.92 -8.96 -5.11
N LEU A 469 -8.45 -9.03 -3.89
CA LEU A 469 -7.61 -9.15 -2.71
C LEU A 469 -6.97 -10.54 -2.65
N PRO A 470 -5.70 -10.66 -2.21
CA PRO A 470 -5.05 -11.94 -2.01
C PRO A 470 -5.87 -12.88 -1.11
N ALA A 471 -6.10 -14.10 -1.59
CA ALA A 471 -6.96 -15.10 -0.99
C ALA A 471 -6.20 -16.43 -0.82
N HIS A 472 -5.47 -16.59 0.30
CA HIS A 472 -4.69 -17.80 0.56
C HIS A 472 -5.58 -18.91 1.13
N THR A 473 -5.55 -20.11 0.54
CA THR A 473 -6.25 -21.29 1.03
C THR A 473 -5.27 -22.28 1.65
N PHE A 474 -5.54 -22.74 2.87
CA PHE A 474 -4.69 -23.70 3.57
C PHE A 474 -5.53 -24.84 4.15
N LYS A 475 -4.88 -25.99 4.36
CA LYS A 475 -5.50 -27.18 4.98
C LYS A 475 -5.34 -27.09 6.49
N THR A 476 -6.46 -27.19 7.21
CA THR A 476 -6.45 -27.27 8.67
C THR A 476 -6.01 -28.66 9.14
N PRO A 477 -5.60 -28.83 10.42
CA PRO A 477 -5.27 -30.15 10.99
C PRO A 477 -6.42 -31.18 10.89
N SER A 478 -7.66 -30.70 10.78
CA SER A 478 -8.86 -31.54 10.59
C SER A 478 -9.08 -31.99 9.14
N GLY A 479 -8.27 -31.50 8.19
CA GLY A 479 -8.39 -31.79 6.76
C GLY A 479 -9.28 -30.82 5.98
N ASP A 480 -9.96 -29.89 6.64
CA ASP A 480 -10.80 -28.89 5.97
C ASP A 480 -9.94 -27.82 5.27
N VAL A 481 -10.32 -27.44 4.05
CA VAL A 481 -9.73 -26.31 3.33
C VAL A 481 -10.37 -25.02 3.82
N LYS A 482 -9.56 -24.13 4.40
CA LYS A 482 -10.00 -22.83 4.90
C LYS A 482 -9.36 -21.71 4.08
N LEU A 483 -10.16 -20.71 3.77
CA LEU A 483 -9.70 -19.46 3.16
C LEU A 483 -9.27 -18.49 4.27
N THR A 484 -8.06 -17.95 4.19
CA THR A 484 -7.60 -16.84 5.01
C THR A 484 -8.41 -15.59 4.69
N CYS A 485 -8.83 -14.87 5.73
CA CYS A 485 -9.51 -13.59 5.57
C CYS A 485 -8.53 -12.56 4.97
N PRO A 486 -8.82 -11.95 3.81
CA PRO A 486 -7.97 -10.91 3.21
C PRO A 486 -7.88 -9.62 4.05
N THR A 487 -8.78 -9.42 5.01
CA THR A 487 -8.66 -8.44 6.08
C THR A 487 -8.26 -9.16 7.37
N GLN A 488 -7.51 -8.52 8.28
CA GLN A 488 -7.05 -9.20 9.51
C GLN A 488 -8.17 -9.88 10.30
N VAL A 489 -9.37 -9.30 10.28
CA VAL A 489 -10.53 -9.83 10.99
C VAL A 489 -11.78 -9.69 10.14
N GLN A 490 -12.70 -10.63 10.33
CA GLN A 490 -14.05 -10.54 9.77
C GLN A 490 -14.91 -9.66 10.68
N ILE A 491 -15.40 -8.55 10.13
CA ILE A 491 -16.24 -7.58 10.85
C ILE A 491 -17.71 -7.84 10.48
N THR A 492 -18.58 -7.88 11.49
CA THR A 492 -20.05 -8.00 11.31
C THR A 492 -20.68 -6.63 11.13
N ASP A 493 -21.87 -6.56 10.53
CA ASP A 493 -22.60 -5.30 10.31
C ASP A 493 -22.79 -4.49 11.59
N ARG A 494 -23.10 -5.16 12.71
CA ARG A 494 -23.20 -4.52 14.02
C ARG A 494 -21.88 -3.86 14.42
N ARG A 495 -20.76 -4.55 14.23
CA ARG A 495 -19.43 -4.07 14.63
C ARG A 495 -18.97 -2.94 13.71
N GLU A 496 -19.28 -3.02 12.42
CA GLU A 496 -19.06 -1.94 11.46
C GLU A 496 -19.78 -0.67 11.89
N LYS A 497 -21.06 -0.77 12.27
CA LYS A 497 -21.83 0.37 12.79
C LYS A 497 -21.20 0.97 14.05
N GLU A 498 -20.81 0.13 15.01
CA GLU A 498 -20.10 0.58 16.23
C GLU A 498 -18.80 1.34 15.89
N LEU A 499 -18.01 0.84 14.93
CA LEU A 499 -16.78 1.50 14.49
C LEU A 499 -17.05 2.82 13.75
N ASN A 500 -18.06 2.85 12.88
CA ASN A 500 -18.47 4.04 12.14
C ASN A 500 -18.98 5.14 13.09
N ASP A 501 -19.77 4.79 14.11
CA ASP A 501 -20.21 5.74 15.16
C ASP A 501 -19.03 6.27 16.01
N LEU A 502 -17.97 5.46 16.15
CA LEU A 502 -16.71 5.86 16.80
C LEU A 502 -15.77 6.67 15.89
N GLY A 503 -16.17 6.95 14.63
CA GLY A 503 -15.41 7.78 13.70
C GLY A 503 -14.31 7.04 12.96
N PHE A 504 -14.46 5.73 12.77
CA PHE A 504 -13.54 4.90 11.99
C PHE A 504 -14.18 4.37 10.71
N MET A 505 -13.36 4.21 9.68
CA MET A 505 -13.79 3.63 8.42
C MET A 505 -13.30 2.19 8.29
N ALA A 506 -14.23 1.24 8.37
CA ALA A 506 -13.91 -0.18 8.37
C ALA A 506 -13.97 -0.79 6.95
N ILE A 507 -12.96 -1.57 6.56
CA ILE A 507 -13.01 -2.45 5.39
C ILE A 507 -13.52 -3.84 5.79
N LEU A 508 -14.60 -4.28 5.15
CA LEU A 508 -15.30 -5.53 5.47
C LEU A 508 -15.06 -6.56 4.39
N HIS A 509 -14.47 -7.70 4.76
CA HIS A 509 -14.37 -8.86 3.88
C HIS A 509 -15.73 -9.49 3.58
N ARG A 510 -16.00 -9.77 2.30
CA ARG A 510 -17.13 -10.60 1.90
C ARG A 510 -16.76 -12.07 2.05
N LYS A 511 -17.37 -12.71 3.05
CA LYS A 511 -17.17 -14.12 3.41
C LYS A 511 -17.13 -15.04 2.18
N GLY A 512 -16.06 -15.84 2.06
CA GLY A 512 -15.91 -16.83 1.00
C GLY A 512 -15.56 -16.26 -0.38
N SER A 513 -15.14 -15.00 -0.47
CA SER A 513 -14.68 -14.39 -1.73
C SER A 513 -13.38 -13.61 -1.54
N ASP A 514 -12.80 -13.13 -2.62
CA ASP A 514 -11.63 -12.25 -2.69
C ASP A 514 -12.01 -10.75 -2.62
N LYS A 515 -13.24 -10.45 -2.21
CA LYS A 515 -13.81 -9.10 -2.24
C LYS A 515 -13.94 -8.53 -0.83
N ALA A 516 -13.79 -7.21 -0.71
CA ALA A 516 -14.10 -6.47 0.50
C ALA A 516 -14.81 -5.16 0.16
N ALA A 517 -15.45 -4.50 1.12
CA ALA A 517 -16.09 -3.21 0.87
C ALA A 517 -15.99 -2.28 2.09
N PHE A 518 -15.86 -0.98 1.82
CA PHE A 518 -16.11 0.07 2.81
C PHE A 518 -17.60 0.38 2.83
N PHE A 519 -18.27 0.21 3.97
CA PHE A 519 -19.69 0.53 4.12
C PHE A 519 -19.91 1.89 4.77
N GLY A 520 -19.12 2.19 5.79
CA GLY A 520 -19.12 3.48 6.48
C GLY A 520 -18.57 4.63 5.64
N GLY A 521 -18.57 5.81 6.25
CA GLY A 521 -18.10 7.04 5.61
C GLY A 521 -17.73 8.13 6.60
N GLN A 522 -17.67 7.81 7.90
CA GLN A 522 -17.39 8.79 8.94
C GLN A 522 -15.90 9.12 9.01
N THR A 523 -15.65 10.38 9.33
CA THR A 523 -14.35 10.93 9.73
C THR A 523 -14.20 10.75 11.24
N THR A 524 -13.04 11.11 11.80
CA THR A 524 -12.84 11.05 13.25
C THR A 524 -13.69 12.07 14.02
N GLY A 525 -14.12 13.15 13.35
CA GLY A 525 -14.93 14.21 13.94
C GLY A 525 -16.25 13.69 14.51
N GLN A 526 -16.54 14.06 15.76
CA GLN A 526 -17.80 13.72 16.42
C GLN A 526 -18.88 14.74 16.04
N PRO A 527 -20.01 14.32 15.44
CA PRO A 527 -21.07 15.24 15.09
C PRO A 527 -21.71 15.82 16.36
N GLN A 528 -21.73 17.16 16.45
CA GLN A 528 -22.37 17.86 17.56
C GLN A 528 -23.87 17.55 17.62
N LYS A 529 -24.41 17.40 18.83
CA LYS A 529 -25.83 17.19 19.07
C LYS A 529 -26.52 18.53 19.29
N TYR A 530 -27.51 18.80 18.48
CA TYR A 530 -28.36 19.99 18.54
C TYR A 530 -29.78 19.61 18.97
N ASN A 531 -30.56 20.63 19.32
CA ASN A 531 -31.96 20.50 19.71
C ASN A 531 -32.92 20.26 18.52
N THR A 532 -32.48 20.45 17.27
CA THR A 532 -33.31 20.26 16.06
C THR A 532 -32.78 19.14 15.19
N ASP A 533 -33.69 18.36 14.60
CA ASP A 533 -33.34 17.25 13.72
C ASP A 533 -32.60 17.72 12.45
N ALA A 534 -32.96 18.89 11.92
CA ALA A 534 -32.28 19.47 10.77
C ALA A 534 -30.81 19.82 11.08
N ALA A 535 -30.53 20.42 12.24
CA ALA A 535 -29.16 20.72 12.64
C ALA A 535 -28.37 19.43 12.93
N ASN A 536 -28.99 18.42 13.53
CA ASN A 536 -28.39 17.10 13.73
C ASN A 536 -28.04 16.40 12.41
N ALA A 537 -28.91 16.49 11.40
CA ALA A 537 -28.65 15.95 10.07
C ALA A 537 -27.44 16.65 9.41
N ASN A 538 -27.39 17.99 9.46
CA ASN A 538 -26.27 18.76 8.92
C ASN A 538 -24.95 18.44 9.63
N ALA A 539 -24.97 18.31 10.96
CA ALA A 539 -23.80 17.93 11.75
C ALA A 539 -23.23 16.58 11.30
N ARG A 540 -24.10 15.58 11.12
CA ARG A 540 -23.71 14.24 10.64
C ARG A 540 -23.15 14.27 9.22
N ILE A 541 -23.75 15.03 8.31
CA ILE A 541 -23.26 15.16 6.94
C ILE A 541 -21.86 15.80 6.92
N SER A 542 -21.63 16.79 7.79
CA SER A 542 -20.34 17.48 7.87
C SER A 542 -19.17 16.62 8.39
N THR A 543 -19.47 15.48 9.03
CA THR A 543 -18.46 14.53 9.53
C THR A 543 -18.27 13.33 8.61
N MET A 544 -18.86 13.32 7.41
CA MET A 544 -18.70 12.22 6.46
C MET A 544 -17.69 12.55 5.36
N LEU A 545 -16.68 11.70 5.20
CA LEU A 545 -15.58 11.87 4.25
C LEU A 545 -16.03 12.09 2.80
N PRO A 546 -17.00 11.34 2.22
CA PRO A 546 -17.44 11.57 0.84
C PRO A 546 -17.93 13.01 0.60
N TYR A 547 -18.60 13.60 1.59
CA TYR A 547 -19.12 14.96 1.49
C TYR A 547 -18.04 16.00 1.79
N VAL A 548 -17.15 15.73 2.74
CA VAL A 548 -15.99 16.59 3.00
C VAL A 548 -15.08 16.67 1.76
N LEU A 549 -14.79 15.55 1.10
CA LEU A 549 -13.99 15.52 -0.13
C LEU A 549 -14.61 16.38 -1.25
N ASN A 550 -15.93 16.26 -1.48
CA ASN A 550 -16.61 17.07 -2.48
C ASN A 550 -16.65 18.56 -2.09
N ALA A 551 -16.92 18.88 -0.82
CA ALA A 551 -16.94 20.26 -0.32
C ALA A 551 -15.55 20.91 -0.46
N SER A 552 -14.49 20.18 -0.09
CA SER A 552 -13.10 20.54 -0.31
C SER A 552 -12.82 20.88 -1.77
N ARG A 553 -13.28 20.04 -2.70
CA ARG A 553 -13.13 20.27 -4.13
C ARG A 553 -13.81 21.57 -4.56
N PHE A 554 -15.05 21.84 -4.13
CA PHE A 554 -15.70 23.13 -4.41
C PHE A 554 -14.92 24.31 -3.84
N ALA A 555 -14.36 24.19 -2.63
CA ALA A 555 -13.53 25.24 -2.03
C ALA A 555 -12.28 25.53 -2.88
N HIS A 556 -11.62 24.50 -3.40
CA HIS A 556 -10.48 24.65 -4.32
C HIS A 556 -10.85 25.43 -5.58
N TYR A 557 -11.93 25.06 -6.26
CA TYR A 557 -12.38 25.77 -7.46
C TYR A 557 -12.80 27.20 -7.16
N ILE A 558 -13.62 27.44 -6.13
CA ILE A 558 -14.05 28.79 -5.76
C ILE A 558 -12.84 29.68 -5.47
N LYS A 559 -11.83 29.15 -4.77
CA LYS A 559 -10.59 29.88 -4.47
C LYS A 559 -9.87 30.29 -5.75
N VAL A 560 -9.67 29.38 -6.70
CA VAL A 560 -8.97 29.65 -7.97
C VAL A 560 -9.75 30.64 -8.83
N ILE A 561 -11.05 30.40 -9.00
CA ILE A 561 -11.95 31.26 -9.78
C ILE A 561 -11.95 32.70 -9.24
N MET A 562 -12.13 32.86 -7.93
CA MET A 562 -12.19 34.19 -7.32
C MET A 562 -10.83 34.87 -7.32
N ARG A 563 -9.73 34.11 -7.20
CA ARG A 563 -8.36 34.64 -7.32
C ARG A 563 -8.11 35.24 -8.70
N ASP A 564 -8.53 34.56 -9.77
CA ASP A 564 -8.37 35.06 -11.15
C ASP A 564 -9.24 36.29 -11.43
N LYS A 565 -10.36 36.46 -10.71
CA LYS A 565 -11.23 37.64 -10.82
C LYS A 565 -10.80 38.82 -9.93
N VAL A 566 -9.78 38.68 -9.08
CA VAL A 566 -9.27 39.81 -8.28
C VAL A 566 -8.73 40.91 -9.20
N GLY A 567 -9.22 42.14 -9.00
CA GLY A 567 -8.86 43.29 -9.84
C GLY A 567 -9.87 43.60 -10.95
N SER A 568 -10.87 42.74 -11.17
CA SER A 568 -12.01 43.03 -12.06
C SER A 568 -13.00 44.01 -11.42
N PHE A 569 -13.75 44.74 -12.25
CA PHE A 569 -14.83 45.62 -11.81
C PHE A 569 -16.10 44.79 -11.48
N ALA A 570 -16.07 44.07 -10.36
CA ALA A 570 -17.17 43.22 -9.91
C ALA A 570 -17.88 43.82 -8.68
N THR A 571 -19.21 43.92 -8.75
CA THR A 571 -20.08 44.25 -7.61
C THR A 571 -20.45 42.98 -6.84
N ARG A 572 -20.92 43.13 -5.59
CA ARG A 572 -21.46 42.04 -4.77
C ARG A 572 -22.45 41.14 -5.54
N ASP A 573 -23.40 41.77 -6.23
CA ASP A 573 -24.45 41.06 -6.98
C ASP A 573 -23.85 40.29 -8.15
N SER A 574 -22.92 40.91 -8.91
CA SER A 574 -22.26 40.24 -10.03
C SER A 574 -21.43 39.02 -9.60
N VAL A 575 -20.75 39.09 -8.44
CA VAL A 575 -20.01 37.95 -7.88
C VAL A 575 -20.97 36.84 -7.44
N SER A 576 -22.08 37.22 -6.78
CA SER A 576 -23.11 36.28 -6.37
C SER A 576 -23.72 35.54 -7.56
N ASP A 577 -24.12 36.26 -8.60
CA ASP A 577 -24.74 35.68 -9.80
C ASP A 577 -23.76 34.77 -10.55
N TYR A 578 -22.50 35.20 -10.69
CA TYR A 578 -21.47 34.39 -11.31
C TYR A 578 -21.25 33.06 -10.58
N LEU A 579 -21.07 33.11 -9.26
CA LEU A 579 -20.82 31.92 -8.44
C LEU A 579 -22.03 30.98 -8.44
N ASN A 580 -23.26 31.50 -8.34
CA ASN A 580 -24.48 30.69 -8.38
C ASN A 580 -24.71 30.06 -9.76
N ASN A 581 -24.45 30.79 -10.85
CA ASN A 581 -24.53 30.24 -12.21
C ASN A 581 -23.49 29.12 -12.41
N TRP A 582 -22.26 29.34 -11.95
CA TRP A 582 -21.20 28.34 -12.06
C TRP A 582 -21.53 27.05 -11.31
N ILE A 583 -21.94 27.14 -10.03
CA ILE A 583 -22.23 25.97 -9.21
C ILE A 583 -23.49 25.22 -9.68
N SER A 584 -24.43 25.91 -10.33
CA SER A 584 -25.67 25.30 -10.86
C SER A 584 -25.41 24.21 -11.90
N ASN A 585 -24.27 24.26 -12.61
CA ASN A 585 -23.86 23.23 -13.56
C ASN A 585 -23.58 21.87 -12.92
N TYR A 586 -23.41 21.82 -11.59
CA TYR A 586 -23.12 20.61 -10.83
C TYR A 586 -24.29 20.14 -9.96
N VAL A 587 -25.47 20.75 -10.16
CA VAL A 587 -26.70 20.43 -9.43
C VAL A 587 -27.61 19.52 -10.26
N LEU A 588 -27.99 18.38 -9.69
CA LEU A 588 -28.96 17.46 -10.28
C LEU A 588 -30.27 17.49 -9.50
N VAL A 589 -31.34 17.96 -10.15
CA VAL A 589 -32.65 18.15 -9.52
C VAL A 589 -33.50 16.88 -9.50
N ASP A 590 -33.19 15.90 -10.35
CA ASP A 590 -33.97 14.68 -10.49
C ASP A 590 -33.56 13.62 -9.43
N ASP A 591 -34.45 13.38 -8.46
CA ASP A 591 -34.25 12.37 -7.42
C ASP A 591 -34.36 10.93 -7.94
N SER A 592 -34.98 10.71 -9.10
CA SER A 592 -35.11 9.39 -9.73
C SER A 592 -33.90 9.00 -10.59
N ALA A 593 -32.92 9.91 -10.72
CA ALA A 593 -31.73 9.67 -11.52
C ALA A 593 -30.92 8.46 -11.02
N PRO A 594 -30.28 7.70 -11.93
CA PRO A 594 -29.39 6.60 -11.59
C PRO A 594 -28.21 7.05 -10.72
N GLN A 595 -27.64 6.10 -9.97
CA GLN A 595 -26.51 6.35 -9.08
C GLN A 595 -25.30 6.96 -9.80
N GLU A 596 -25.00 6.50 -11.01
CA GLU A 596 -23.89 7.06 -11.81
C GLU A 596 -24.06 8.55 -12.10
N MET A 597 -25.29 8.99 -12.42
CA MET A 597 -25.59 10.41 -12.65
C MET A 597 -25.47 11.22 -11.37
N LYS A 598 -25.99 10.71 -10.25
CA LYS A 598 -25.86 11.35 -8.92
C LYS A 598 -24.40 11.40 -8.44
N ALA A 599 -23.55 10.48 -8.88
CA ALA A 599 -22.12 10.51 -8.59
C ALA A 599 -21.39 11.57 -9.44
N SER A 600 -21.80 11.77 -10.69
CA SER A 600 -21.24 12.81 -11.58
C SER A 600 -21.77 14.22 -11.32
N TYR A 601 -22.92 14.35 -10.66
CA TYR A 601 -23.48 15.62 -10.18
C TYR A 601 -23.69 15.53 -8.67
N PRO A 602 -22.69 15.93 -7.86
CA PRO A 602 -22.69 15.62 -6.43
C PRO A 602 -23.74 16.39 -5.62
N LEU A 603 -24.30 17.48 -6.16
CA LEU A 603 -25.20 18.37 -5.45
C LEU A 603 -26.66 18.17 -5.87
N ARG A 604 -27.55 18.11 -4.89
CA ARG A 604 -29.00 18.17 -5.07
C ARG A 604 -29.52 19.61 -5.17
N GLU A 605 -28.86 20.50 -4.44
CA GLU A 605 -29.20 21.92 -4.32
C GLU A 605 -27.94 22.69 -3.84
N SER A 606 -27.82 23.94 -4.27
CA SER A 606 -26.71 24.82 -3.88
C SER A 606 -27.16 26.27 -3.77
N ARG A 607 -26.57 27.03 -2.85
CA ARG A 607 -26.76 28.48 -2.76
C ARG A 607 -25.48 29.15 -2.29
N ILE A 608 -25.08 30.25 -2.94
CA ILE A 608 -23.94 31.06 -2.51
C ILE A 608 -24.41 32.47 -2.19
N ASP A 609 -24.28 32.86 -0.92
CA ASP A 609 -24.69 34.18 -0.43
C ASP A 609 -23.44 35.07 -0.25
N VAL A 610 -23.38 36.20 -0.96
CA VAL A 610 -22.24 37.14 -0.92
C VAL A 610 -22.61 38.43 -0.17
N PHE A 611 -21.75 38.82 0.76
CA PHE A 611 -21.90 39.96 1.66
C PHE A 611 -20.72 40.94 1.51
N ASP A 612 -20.98 42.24 1.61
CA ASP A 612 -19.92 43.25 1.74
C ASP A 612 -19.22 43.14 3.10
N VAL A 613 -17.91 43.40 3.13
CA VAL A 613 -17.17 43.56 4.38
C VAL A 613 -17.20 45.04 4.78
N PRO A 614 -17.85 45.41 5.90
CA PRO A 614 -17.94 46.80 6.32
C PRO A 614 -16.56 47.44 6.50
N GLY A 615 -16.40 48.66 5.97
CA GLY A 615 -15.14 49.41 6.04
C GLY A 615 -14.05 48.96 5.07
N LYS A 616 -14.29 47.96 4.21
CA LYS A 616 -13.34 47.50 3.18
C LYS A 616 -14.02 47.38 1.81
N PRO A 617 -14.15 48.48 1.05
CA PRO A 617 -14.72 48.46 -0.30
C PRO A 617 -14.01 47.44 -1.20
N GLY A 618 -14.78 46.68 -1.99
CA GLY A 618 -14.25 45.62 -2.87
C GLY A 618 -13.86 44.33 -2.16
N SER A 619 -14.03 44.24 -0.83
CA SER A 619 -13.87 43.00 -0.06
C SER A 619 -15.23 42.37 0.21
N TYR A 620 -15.39 41.10 -0.18
CA TYR A 620 -16.62 40.33 -0.01
C TYR A 620 -16.40 39.10 0.87
N ARG A 621 -17.45 38.69 1.59
CA ARG A 621 -17.53 37.42 2.30
C ARG A 621 -18.62 36.58 1.66
N SER A 622 -18.30 35.36 1.24
CA SER A 622 -19.29 34.40 0.73
C SER A 622 -19.60 33.31 1.76
N VAL A 623 -20.85 32.90 1.84
CA VAL A 623 -21.28 31.68 2.55
C VAL A 623 -21.84 30.71 1.51
N VAL A 624 -21.25 29.52 1.44
CA VAL A 624 -21.57 28.50 0.43
C VAL A 624 -22.39 27.39 1.10
N PHE A 625 -23.63 27.22 0.66
CA PHE A 625 -24.54 26.17 1.11
C PHE A 625 -24.55 25.06 0.05
N LEU A 626 -24.08 23.88 0.43
CA LEU A 626 -24.02 22.70 -0.43
C LEU A 626 -24.93 21.63 0.14
N ARG A 627 -25.91 21.17 -0.64
CA ARG A 627 -26.76 20.02 -0.26
C ARG A 627 -26.44 18.84 -1.17
N PRO A 628 -25.77 17.79 -0.67
CA PRO A 628 -25.45 16.62 -1.47
C PRO A 628 -26.67 15.71 -1.68
N HIS A 629 -26.56 14.75 -2.60
CA HIS A 629 -27.47 13.61 -2.64
C HIS A 629 -27.22 12.68 -1.45
N PHE A 630 -28.30 12.24 -0.79
CA PHE A 630 -28.18 11.31 0.33
C PHE A 630 -27.97 9.87 -0.16
N GLN A 631 -27.04 9.18 0.48
CA GLN A 631 -26.80 7.76 0.30
C GLN A 631 -27.53 6.96 1.40
N LEU A 632 -27.94 5.73 1.08
CA LEU A 632 -28.59 4.83 2.04
C LEU A 632 -27.59 4.44 3.14
N GLU A 633 -27.94 4.68 4.41
CA GLU A 633 -27.11 4.29 5.56
C GLU A 633 -27.66 3.08 6.31
N GLU A 634 -28.95 3.09 6.66
CA GLU A 634 -29.57 2.05 7.47
C GLU A 634 -31.04 1.88 7.07
N LEU A 635 -31.54 0.64 7.12
CA LEU A 635 -32.95 0.32 6.94
C LEU A 635 -33.40 -0.63 8.05
N THR A 636 -34.29 -0.16 8.92
CA THR A 636 -34.93 -1.02 9.92
C THR A 636 -36.25 -1.55 9.36
N ALA A 637 -36.27 -2.83 8.99
CA ALA A 637 -37.49 -3.49 8.51
C ALA A 637 -38.21 -4.22 9.67
N SER A 638 -39.52 -4.00 9.81
CA SER A 638 -40.37 -4.79 10.71
C SER A 638 -41.34 -5.65 9.89
N ILE A 639 -41.21 -6.97 9.95
CA ILE A 639 -42.12 -7.88 9.25
C ILE A 639 -43.31 -8.18 10.18
N ARG A 640 -44.53 -7.89 9.71
CA ARG A 640 -45.78 -8.22 10.42
C ARG A 640 -46.57 -9.22 9.58
N LEU A 641 -46.89 -10.37 10.16
CA LEU A 641 -47.84 -11.31 9.58
C LEU A 641 -49.24 -10.84 9.94
N VAL A 642 -50.01 -10.49 8.92
CA VAL A 642 -51.41 -10.04 9.05
C VAL A 642 -52.30 -10.92 8.20
N ALA A 643 -53.48 -11.26 8.72
CA ALA A 643 -54.46 -12.09 8.01
C ALA A 643 -55.10 -11.36 6.81
N GLU A 644 -55.11 -10.02 6.85
CA GLU A 644 -55.50 -9.12 5.77
C GLU A 644 -54.53 -7.94 5.76
N LEU A 645 -54.14 -7.47 4.57
CA LEU A 645 -53.25 -6.32 4.44
C LEU A 645 -54.00 -5.04 4.90
N PRO A 646 -53.38 -4.20 5.75
CA PRO A 646 -53.99 -2.97 6.26
C PRO A 646 -54.16 -1.89 5.20
#